data_AF-A0A4T0VRD7-F1
#
_entry.id   AF-A0A4T0VRD7-F1
#
_cell.length_a   1.000
_cell.length_b   1.000
_cell.length_c   1.000
_cell.angle_alpha   90.00
_cell.angle_beta   90.00
_cell.angle_gamma   90.00
#
_symmetry.space_group_name_H-M   'P 1'
#
loop_
_entity.id
_entity.type
_entity.pdbx_description
1 polymer ?
#
loop_
_entity_poly.entity_id
_entity_poly.type
_entity_poly.pdbx_seq_one_letter_code
_entity_poly.pdbx_strand_id
1 'polypeptide(L)'
;MRLRIALPPGISPILPRSFVLKAIKQVNGNGNDKGVAWGRRRIHVVGAATGAVTHRAQLLQQQQQQPRPRPLNCSSNQRPASASDIIPSAGAKLKLGPPPHMSVRNLSQKQTLNDRHAASSSLFPRDPAATSQTCGTTRVRHSGNTSSQPRSTETASGRHPRLTIYLARHNPREDAINHNAMAETRDPKRPRVAADPAEHLPAGITETPEELKEQWFVGSIDQGTTSTRFLIFNGLGDPVAMHQIEFENHYPRSGWHEHDPLELLASVEECIEKATAKFVAKGHPASAIRGVGITNQRETTVLWDARTGEPLHNALVWPDTRTASLVRDLRARPGADTLQDLCGLPLSTYPSSVKLRWLLDNVPAVREAYDAGHLAFGTVDSWLIYRLNGGADRGDAAIHVTDSTNASRTMFMNLRTLQYDDDLLSFFGVDKSKIRLPKIVPSSDPTAFGSLARGVLKGVPIAGCLGDQSSALVGQCGFSPGQAKNTYGTGCFLLYNVGDEPVISKSGLLATVAYDFGKGRKPVYALEGSIAVAGSGVKFLVKNLAFIDDATRISELAETVPDNGGVVFVTAFSGLFAPYWIDDAKGTLFGITAHTQKGHIARATLEATCYQTKAILDAMAKDSGHALESLAVDGGLSNSDLCMQSQADISGIRVDRPAMRETTALGAAIAAGLALGVWNELEDLKHVNQTGRKIFTPSLEKEKTDKMFKKWEQAVEMSRGWVRDALE
;
A
#
# COMPACT_ATOMS: atom_id res chain seq x y z
N MET A 1 -44.51 26.02 -14.25
CA MET A 1 -45.19 27.27 -13.82
C MET A 1 -44.18 28.10 -13.04
N ARG A 2 -44.08 29.43 -13.24
CA ARG A 2 -43.10 30.28 -12.53
C ARG A 2 -43.78 31.03 -11.38
N LEU A 3 -43.08 31.21 -10.27
CA LEU A 3 -43.23 32.38 -9.40
C LEU A 3 -41.91 32.69 -8.70
N ARG A 4 -41.47 33.95 -8.78
CA ARG A 4 -40.41 34.56 -7.98
C ARG A 4 -41.05 35.66 -7.16
N ILE A 5 -40.66 35.82 -5.91
CA ILE A 5 -40.73 37.07 -5.14
C ILE A 5 -39.36 37.26 -4.47
N ALA A 6 -38.94 38.52 -4.23
CA ALA A 6 -37.60 38.89 -3.78
C ALA A 6 -37.65 40.19 -2.94
N LEU A 7 -36.46 40.76 -2.64
CA LEU A 7 -36.18 42.04 -1.93
C LEU A 7 -36.10 41.94 -0.38
N PRO A 8 -35.40 42.86 0.32
CA PRO A 8 -34.18 43.62 -0.03
C PRO A 8 -33.09 43.55 1.10
N PRO A 9 -31.93 44.27 1.03
CA PRO A 9 -30.75 43.94 1.85
C PRO A 9 -30.29 44.99 2.90
N GLY A 10 -29.50 44.50 3.88
CA GLY A 10 -28.28 45.17 4.38
C GLY A 10 -28.35 46.11 5.59
N ILE A 11 -27.53 45.84 6.62
CA ILE A 11 -26.75 46.79 7.45
C ILE A 11 -25.87 45.99 8.44
N SER A 12 -24.73 46.56 8.83
CA SER A 12 -23.75 46.10 9.86
C SER A 12 -23.45 47.32 10.77
N PRO A 13 -22.89 47.25 12.01
CA PRO A 13 -21.79 46.35 12.42
C PRO A 13 -21.69 46.00 13.95
N ILE A 14 -20.51 45.51 14.36
CA ILE A 14 -19.90 45.52 15.72
C ILE A 14 -20.14 44.31 16.67
N LEU A 15 -19.03 43.95 17.35
CA LEU A 15 -18.73 42.94 18.39
C LEU A 15 -19.32 43.27 19.79
N PRO A 16 -19.09 42.51 20.90
CA PRO A 16 -18.43 41.19 21.08
C PRO A 16 -19.15 40.15 22.00
N ARG A 17 -18.61 38.91 22.02
CA ARG A 17 -18.46 37.97 23.18
C ARG A 17 -19.66 37.36 23.94
N SER A 18 -19.44 36.08 24.27
CA SER A 18 -19.73 35.35 25.53
C SER A 18 -20.99 34.49 25.70
N PHE A 19 -20.72 33.25 26.16
CA PHE A 19 -21.51 32.31 26.95
C PHE A 19 -22.95 32.69 27.36
N VAL A 20 -23.91 31.83 27.00
CA VAL A 20 -25.04 31.46 27.89
C VAL A 20 -25.24 29.95 27.90
N LEU A 21 -25.31 29.38 29.11
CA LEU A 21 -25.65 27.98 29.37
C LEU A 21 -26.79 28.01 30.40
N LYS A 22 -28.03 27.62 30.04
CA LYS A 22 -29.14 27.37 31.00
C LYS A 22 -30.45 26.87 30.39
N ALA A 23 -30.93 25.72 30.91
CA ALA A 23 -32.31 25.44 31.36
C ALA A 23 -32.38 23.94 31.74
N ILE A 24 -32.10 23.51 32.98
CA ILE A 24 -32.91 23.67 34.21
C ILE A 24 -34.33 23.11 34.09
N LYS A 25 -34.53 21.91 34.67
CA LYS A 25 -35.46 21.74 35.80
C LYS A 25 -35.04 20.55 36.69
N GLN A 26 -34.88 20.82 38.00
CA GLN A 26 -34.76 19.83 39.06
C GLN A 26 -36.16 19.49 39.64
N VAL A 27 -36.13 18.69 40.72
CA VAL A 27 -37.10 18.53 41.84
C VAL A 27 -37.87 17.21 41.80
N ASN A 28 -37.82 16.34 42.82
CA ASN A 28 -36.91 16.20 43.98
C ASN A 28 -37.03 14.75 44.51
N GLY A 29 -36.05 14.25 45.30
CA GLY A 29 -36.20 12.97 45.99
C GLY A 29 -34.96 12.52 46.79
N ASN A 30 -35.05 12.57 48.12
CA ASN A 30 -34.15 11.87 49.06
C ASN A 30 -34.44 10.35 49.00
N GLY A 31 -33.57 9.43 49.44
CA GLY A 31 -32.27 9.54 50.12
C GLY A 31 -32.15 8.43 51.19
N ASN A 32 -30.92 7.94 51.47
CA ASN A 32 -30.61 6.65 52.16
C ASN A 32 -31.04 5.41 51.31
N ASP A 33 -30.31 4.29 51.31
CA ASP A 33 -29.73 3.62 52.48
C ASP A 33 -28.37 2.92 52.23
N LYS A 34 -27.85 2.22 53.25
CA LYS A 34 -26.50 1.62 53.30
C LYS A 34 -26.48 0.10 53.10
N GLY A 35 -25.53 -0.38 52.29
CA GLY A 35 -24.57 -1.39 52.76
C GLY A 35 -24.70 -2.88 52.34
N VAL A 36 -23.53 -3.45 52.05
CA VAL A 36 -23.07 -4.81 52.43
C VAL A 36 -23.79 -6.05 51.83
N ALA A 37 -23.37 -6.38 50.60
CA ALA A 37 -22.61 -7.60 50.23
C ALA A 37 -23.20 -9.04 50.36
N TRP A 38 -22.58 -9.94 49.56
CA TRP A 38 -22.75 -11.41 49.45
C TRP A 38 -24.09 -11.89 48.86
N GLY A 39 -24.14 -12.95 48.03
CA GLY A 39 -23.02 -13.73 47.49
C GLY A 39 -23.45 -14.81 46.48
N ARG A 40 -22.49 -15.25 45.66
CA ARG A 40 -22.52 -16.29 44.60
C ARG A 40 -23.65 -17.33 44.68
N ARG A 41 -24.30 -17.60 43.53
CA ARG A 41 -24.47 -18.99 43.04
C ARG A 41 -24.53 -19.06 41.50
N ARG A 42 -24.04 -20.17 40.94
CA ARG A 42 -24.05 -20.47 39.49
C ARG A 42 -25.39 -21.10 39.11
N ILE A 43 -25.85 -20.87 37.87
CA ILE A 43 -26.78 -21.75 37.15
C ILE A 43 -26.24 -21.94 35.73
N HIS A 44 -26.35 -23.15 35.19
CA HIS A 44 -26.02 -23.48 33.81
C HIS A 44 -26.93 -24.62 33.33
N VAL A 45 -27.20 -24.67 32.02
CA VAL A 45 -27.70 -25.84 31.27
C VAL A 45 -29.18 -26.25 31.43
N VAL A 46 -29.97 -25.83 30.43
CA VAL A 46 -30.98 -26.60 29.64
C VAL A 46 -32.26 -27.13 30.31
N GLY A 47 -33.39 -26.82 29.66
CA GLY A 47 -34.64 -27.59 29.64
C GLY A 47 -35.53 -27.07 28.50
N ALA A 48 -35.99 -27.93 27.59
CA ALA A 48 -36.73 -27.52 26.39
C ALA A 48 -37.93 -28.44 26.08
N ALA A 49 -39.13 -27.84 26.11
CA ALA A 49 -40.45 -28.39 25.72
C ALA A 49 -41.48 -27.24 25.88
N THR A 50 -42.61 -27.14 25.18
CA THR A 50 -43.18 -27.75 23.96
C THR A 50 -44.34 -26.86 23.51
N GLY A 51 -44.65 -26.75 22.21
CA GLY A 51 -45.84 -26.05 21.74
C GLY A 51 -45.96 -26.07 20.22
N ALA A 52 -47.14 -26.43 19.69
CA ALA A 52 -47.33 -26.65 18.26
C ALA A 52 -48.49 -25.81 17.69
N VAL A 53 -48.36 -25.39 16.43
CA VAL A 53 -49.47 -25.01 15.54
C VAL A 53 -49.16 -25.56 14.15
N THR A 54 -50.19 -26.03 13.44
CA THR A 54 -50.08 -26.66 12.10
C THR A 54 -51.02 -26.00 11.09
N HIS A 55 -51.00 -26.51 9.86
CA HIS A 55 -51.89 -26.23 8.71
C HIS A 55 -51.55 -25.10 7.73
N ARG A 56 -52.14 -25.22 6.53
CA ARG A 56 -51.47 -25.01 5.23
C ARG A 56 -52.49 -24.79 4.10
N ALA A 57 -52.19 -23.83 3.21
CA ALA A 57 -52.62 -23.70 1.80
C ALA A 57 -54.09 -23.33 1.43
N GLN A 58 -54.22 -22.90 0.15
CA GLN A 58 -55.43 -22.86 -0.71
C GLN A 58 -56.47 -21.73 -0.42
N LEU A 59 -57.14 -21.06 -1.39
CA LEU A 59 -57.19 -21.10 -2.89
C LEU A 59 -57.51 -19.69 -3.49
N LEU A 60 -57.22 -19.52 -4.80
CA LEU A 60 -57.85 -18.74 -5.93
C LEU A 60 -58.96 -17.66 -5.68
N GLN A 61 -59.33 -16.72 -6.58
CA GLN A 61 -59.24 -16.61 -8.06
C GLN A 61 -59.50 -15.16 -8.58
N GLN A 62 -59.48 -14.97 -9.93
CA GLN A 62 -59.89 -13.77 -10.72
C GLN A 62 -58.94 -12.54 -10.67
N GLN A 63 -58.63 -11.78 -11.74
CA GLN A 63 -58.90 -11.78 -13.21
C GLN A 63 -57.58 -11.31 -13.94
N GLN A 64 -57.13 -11.89 -15.06
CA GLN A 64 -57.32 -11.43 -16.47
C GLN A 64 -56.88 -9.96 -16.76
N GLN A 65 -56.14 -9.60 -17.84
CA GLN A 65 -55.95 -10.18 -19.19
C GLN A 65 -54.65 -9.72 -19.92
N GLN A 66 -54.06 -10.60 -20.76
CA GLN A 66 -53.21 -10.34 -21.97
C GLN A 66 -51.85 -9.56 -21.87
N PRO A 67 -50.98 -9.54 -22.92
CA PRO A 67 -50.32 -10.73 -23.52
C PRO A 67 -48.78 -10.56 -23.70
N ARG A 68 -48.08 -11.65 -24.11
CA ARG A 68 -46.64 -11.64 -24.46
C ARG A 68 -46.42 -11.66 -26.00
N PRO A 69 -45.35 -11.04 -26.53
CA PRO A 69 -44.86 -11.31 -27.88
C PRO A 69 -43.82 -12.45 -27.93
N ARG A 70 -43.77 -13.18 -29.05
CA ARG A 70 -42.66 -14.02 -29.51
C ARG A 70 -42.63 -14.03 -31.07
N PRO A 71 -41.57 -14.53 -31.73
CA PRO A 71 -41.01 -13.85 -32.91
C PRO A 71 -41.59 -14.29 -34.25
N LEU A 72 -41.29 -13.50 -35.29
CA LEU A 72 -41.43 -13.87 -36.69
C LEU A 72 -40.15 -13.54 -37.48
N ASN A 73 -39.67 -14.51 -38.25
CA ASN A 73 -38.85 -14.25 -39.43
C ASN A 73 -39.77 -13.85 -40.59
N CYS A 74 -39.30 -12.97 -41.48
CA CYS A 74 -39.28 -13.24 -42.92
C CYS A 74 -38.45 -12.20 -43.68
N SER A 75 -37.87 -12.63 -44.79
CA SER A 75 -37.12 -11.83 -45.75
C SER A 75 -38.01 -11.25 -46.85
N SER A 76 -37.67 -10.08 -47.38
CA SER A 76 -37.83 -9.79 -48.81
C SER A 76 -36.97 -8.60 -49.26
N ASN A 77 -36.65 -8.55 -50.57
CA ASN A 77 -35.81 -7.52 -51.18
C ASN A 77 -36.60 -6.23 -51.46
N GLN A 78 -35.92 -5.08 -51.48
CA GLN A 78 -35.68 -4.30 -52.72
C GLN A 78 -34.80 -3.05 -52.48
N ARG A 79 -34.01 -2.66 -53.50
CA ARG A 79 -33.45 -1.30 -53.70
C ARG A 79 -34.37 -0.56 -54.68
N PRO A 80 -34.53 0.77 -54.61
CA PRO A 80 -33.62 1.73 -55.30
C PRO A 80 -32.99 2.74 -54.30
N ALA A 81 -31.78 3.30 -54.49
CA ALA A 81 -31.20 4.15 -55.56
C ALA A 81 -31.27 5.66 -55.21
N SER A 82 -30.55 6.51 -55.96
CA SER A 82 -29.94 7.76 -55.46
C SER A 82 -30.30 9.05 -56.21
N ALA A 83 -30.34 10.17 -55.46
CA ALA A 83 -30.01 11.54 -55.89
C ALA A 83 -29.52 12.30 -54.64
N SER A 84 -28.44 13.12 -54.59
CA SER A 84 -27.77 14.04 -55.53
C SER A 84 -28.38 15.45 -55.59
N ASP A 85 -27.66 16.39 -54.95
CA ASP A 85 -27.60 17.84 -55.15
C ASP A 85 -28.84 18.74 -54.96
N ILE A 86 -28.65 19.79 -54.14
CA ILE A 86 -28.93 21.20 -54.47
C ILE A 86 -28.20 22.10 -53.46
N ILE A 87 -27.53 23.16 -53.96
CA ILE A 87 -26.97 24.26 -53.17
C ILE A 87 -27.55 25.58 -53.72
N PRO A 88 -27.89 26.53 -52.84
CA PRO A 88 -27.51 27.92 -53.11
C PRO A 88 -26.81 28.59 -51.90
N SER A 89 -25.99 29.59 -52.18
CA SER A 89 -24.99 30.15 -51.26
C SER A 89 -25.32 31.54 -50.70
N ALA A 90 -25.05 31.76 -49.41
CA ALA A 90 -24.66 33.06 -48.85
C ALA A 90 -23.90 32.86 -47.51
N GLY A 91 -22.93 33.69 -47.11
CA GLY A 91 -22.35 34.82 -47.88
C GLY A 91 -21.73 35.93 -47.03
N ALA A 92 -20.76 35.66 -46.16
CA ALA A 92 -20.04 36.71 -45.40
C ALA A 92 -18.55 36.38 -45.22
N LYS A 93 -17.67 37.36 -45.49
CA LYS A 93 -16.21 37.27 -45.26
C LYS A 93 -15.80 38.29 -44.20
N LEU A 94 -14.93 37.89 -43.27
CA LEU A 94 -14.13 38.81 -42.45
C LEU A 94 -12.66 38.75 -42.87
N LYS A 95 -11.95 39.88 -42.75
CA LYS A 95 -10.60 40.06 -43.29
C LYS A 95 -9.52 39.75 -42.26
N LEU A 96 -8.44 39.12 -42.69
CA LEU A 96 -7.16 39.09 -41.97
C LEU A 96 -6.39 40.40 -42.21
N GLY A 97 -5.60 40.81 -41.20
CA GLY A 97 -4.63 41.90 -41.30
C GLY A 97 -3.20 41.39 -41.05
N PRO A 98 -2.15 42.07 -41.58
CA PRO A 98 -0.77 41.63 -41.45
C PRO A 98 -0.12 42.01 -40.10
N PRO A 99 0.94 41.29 -39.66
CA PRO A 99 1.70 41.64 -38.47
C PRO A 99 2.69 42.80 -38.71
N PRO A 100 3.14 43.51 -37.66
CA PRO A 100 4.09 44.61 -37.77
C PRO A 100 5.54 44.14 -37.93
N HIS A 101 6.36 44.95 -38.61
CA HIS A 101 7.82 44.80 -38.60
C HIS A 101 8.43 45.27 -37.27
N MET A 102 9.49 44.58 -36.82
CA MET A 102 10.49 45.15 -35.92
C MET A 102 11.84 45.22 -36.64
N SER A 103 12.60 46.28 -36.40
CA SER A 103 13.89 46.53 -37.05
C SER A 103 15.07 46.27 -36.12
N VAL A 104 16.09 45.57 -36.62
CA VAL A 104 17.44 45.55 -36.03
C VAL A 104 18.44 45.87 -37.13
N ARG A 105 19.38 46.78 -36.86
CA ARG A 105 20.55 47.07 -37.70
C ARG A 105 21.80 46.51 -37.01
N ASN A 106 22.75 46.02 -37.81
CA ASN A 106 24.23 46.22 -37.75
C ASN A 106 24.87 46.40 -36.35
N LEU A 107 25.96 45.74 -35.94
CA LEU A 107 27.08 45.03 -36.61
C LEU A 107 27.89 44.28 -35.48
N SER A 108 29.05 43.59 -35.61
CA SER A 108 30.02 43.34 -36.70
C SER A 108 30.90 42.09 -36.48
N GLN A 109 31.18 41.37 -37.58
CA GLN A 109 32.49 40.78 -37.99
C GLN A 109 33.27 39.76 -37.10
N LYS A 110 33.57 38.61 -37.76
CA LYS A 110 34.90 37.91 -37.82
C LYS A 110 35.34 37.07 -36.58
N GLN A 111 36.20 36.04 -36.70
CA GLN A 111 36.97 35.50 -37.86
C GLN A 111 37.33 33.99 -37.73
N THR A 112 37.57 33.30 -38.87
CA THR A 112 38.44 32.10 -39.10
C THR A 112 38.26 30.84 -38.22
N LEU A 113 37.87 29.67 -38.76
CA LEU A 113 38.64 28.70 -39.61
C LEU A 113 39.66 27.82 -38.86
N ASN A 114 39.41 26.50 -38.84
CA ASN A 114 40.39 25.49 -39.23
C ASN A 114 39.72 24.13 -39.52
N ASP A 115 40.10 23.47 -40.61
CA ASP A 115 39.65 22.11 -40.97
C ASP A 115 40.52 21.01 -40.32
N ARG A 116 40.00 19.77 -40.24
CA ARG A 116 40.56 18.62 -41.00
C ARG A 116 39.85 17.26 -40.78
N HIS A 117 39.75 16.51 -41.89
CA HIS A 117 39.48 15.07 -42.07
C HIS A 117 38.14 14.52 -41.50
N ALA A 118 37.15 14.15 -42.32
CA ALA A 118 37.05 13.07 -43.32
C ALA A 118 36.72 11.69 -42.68
N ALA A 119 35.46 11.24 -42.78
CA ALA A 119 34.91 10.27 -43.76
C ALA A 119 35.03 8.80 -43.27
N SER A 120 34.13 7.84 -43.53
CA SER A 120 33.01 7.66 -44.48
C SER A 120 31.90 6.80 -43.82
N SER A 121 30.58 6.99 -44.00
CA SER A 121 29.70 6.45 -45.08
C SER A 121 30.01 5.00 -45.56
N SER A 122 29.06 4.07 -45.82
CA SER A 122 27.57 4.09 -45.68
C SER A 122 26.90 2.73 -46.06
N LEU A 123 25.79 2.37 -45.39
CA LEU A 123 24.52 1.72 -45.87
C LEU A 123 24.48 0.45 -46.80
N PHE A 124 23.34 -0.27 -46.68
CA PHE A 124 22.74 -1.28 -47.61
C PHE A 124 23.30 -2.74 -47.59
N PRO A 125 22.56 -3.76 -48.10
CA PRO A 125 21.11 -4.06 -47.94
C PRO A 125 20.77 -5.57 -47.67
N ARG A 126 19.48 -5.91 -47.83
CA ARG A 126 18.76 -7.20 -47.57
C ARG A 126 19.14 -8.41 -48.45
N ASP A 127 18.87 -9.62 -47.92
CA ASP A 127 18.26 -10.87 -48.50
C ASP A 127 18.42 -11.26 -50.01
N PRO A 128 18.42 -12.56 -50.43
CA PRO A 128 17.55 -13.64 -49.87
C PRO A 128 18.00 -15.14 -49.92
N ALA A 129 17.28 -15.97 -49.15
CA ALA A 129 16.73 -17.33 -49.41
C ALA A 129 17.56 -18.58 -49.88
N ALA A 130 17.15 -19.74 -49.31
CA ALA A 130 17.32 -21.15 -49.75
C ALA A 130 18.77 -21.75 -49.71
N THR A 131 19.02 -23.08 -49.67
CA THR A 131 18.15 -24.28 -49.78
C THR A 131 18.64 -25.42 -48.84
N SER A 132 17.97 -26.59 -48.84
CA SER A 132 18.20 -27.74 -47.93
C SER A 132 19.06 -28.89 -48.47
N GLN A 133 19.78 -29.63 -47.60
CA GLN A 133 20.14 -31.08 -47.63
C GLN A 133 20.93 -31.41 -46.33
N THR A 134 20.52 -32.24 -45.36
CA THR A 134 20.29 -33.72 -45.27
C THR A 134 21.52 -34.61 -45.01
N CYS A 135 21.55 -35.17 -43.78
CA CYS A 135 22.09 -36.49 -43.37
C CYS A 135 23.63 -36.76 -43.36
N GLY A 136 24.08 -37.56 -42.38
CA GLY A 136 25.47 -38.06 -42.27
C GLY A 136 25.83 -38.52 -40.84
N THR A 137 25.79 -39.83 -40.57
CA THR A 137 26.05 -40.43 -39.24
C THR A 137 27.31 -41.29 -39.21
N THR A 138 28.08 -41.27 -38.11
CA THR A 138 29.03 -42.35 -37.76
C THR A 138 29.18 -42.54 -36.25
N ARG A 139 29.47 -43.77 -35.78
CA ARG A 139 29.47 -44.17 -34.35
C ARG A 139 30.33 -45.43 -34.10
N VAL A 140 31.35 -45.35 -33.24
CA VAL A 140 32.19 -46.48 -32.73
C VAL A 140 32.62 -46.08 -31.29
N ARG A 141 32.43 -46.80 -30.15
CA ARG A 141 32.78 -48.19 -29.70
C ARG A 141 34.28 -48.41 -29.43
N HIS A 142 34.77 -49.22 -28.47
CA HIS A 142 34.19 -49.86 -27.26
C HIS A 142 35.29 -50.46 -26.34
N SER A 143 35.11 -50.43 -25.02
CA SER A 143 35.57 -51.39 -23.98
C SER A 143 34.95 -50.95 -22.63
N GLY A 144 34.58 -51.77 -21.64
CA GLY A 144 34.98 -53.14 -21.24
C GLY A 144 35.80 -53.03 -19.93
N ASN A 145 35.49 -53.70 -18.80
CA ASN A 145 34.58 -54.83 -18.54
C ASN A 145 34.08 -54.89 -17.06
N THR A 146 33.13 -55.81 -16.75
CA THR A 146 32.80 -56.51 -15.46
C THR A 146 33.49 -56.13 -14.13
N SER A 147 32.89 -56.20 -12.92
CA SER A 147 31.52 -56.53 -12.40
C SER A 147 31.48 -56.12 -10.88
N SER A 148 30.68 -56.58 -9.88
CA SER A 148 29.68 -57.66 -9.65
C SER A 148 28.90 -57.41 -8.30
N GLN A 149 27.92 -58.26 -7.93
CA GLN A 149 27.35 -58.38 -6.55
C GLN A 149 27.55 -59.79 -5.98
N PRO A 150 27.30 -60.05 -4.68
CA PRO A 150 26.01 -60.70 -4.31
C PRO A 150 25.35 -60.16 -3.00
N ARG A 151 24.26 -60.82 -2.54
CA ARG A 151 23.38 -60.45 -1.41
C ARG A 151 23.42 -61.46 -0.24
N SER A 152 23.21 -60.99 1.00
CA SER A 152 22.52 -61.68 2.14
C SER A 152 22.51 -60.72 3.36
N THR A 153 21.43 -60.30 4.04
CA THR A 153 20.31 -60.97 4.77
C THR A 153 20.66 -61.53 6.17
N GLU A 154 19.71 -61.35 7.11
CA GLU A 154 19.54 -61.98 8.45
C GLU A 154 20.14 -61.35 9.74
N THR A 155 19.28 -60.55 10.41
CA THR A 155 18.80 -60.65 11.83
C THR A 155 19.72 -60.82 13.08
N ALA A 156 19.35 -60.04 14.12
CA ALA A 156 19.12 -60.42 15.54
C ALA A 156 20.07 -59.95 16.68
N SER A 157 19.56 -59.00 17.49
CA SER A 157 19.72 -58.85 18.97
C SER A 157 21.09 -58.51 19.61
N GLY A 158 21.12 -57.78 20.75
CA GLY A 158 22.35 -57.79 21.58
C GLY A 158 22.74 -56.75 22.66
N ARG A 159 21.83 -56.07 23.40
CA ARG A 159 22.09 -55.41 24.72
C ARG A 159 23.01 -54.15 24.82
N HIS A 160 22.82 -53.40 25.91
CA HIS A 160 23.63 -52.26 26.39
C HIS A 160 24.93 -52.70 27.13
N PRO A 161 25.81 -51.74 27.48
CA PRO A 161 25.85 -51.31 28.90
C PRO A 161 25.72 -49.78 29.13
N ARG A 162 25.63 -49.39 30.42
CA ARG A 162 25.54 -48.01 30.93
C ARG A 162 26.93 -47.45 31.29
N LEU A 163 27.06 -46.13 31.41
CA LEU A 163 28.05 -45.46 32.27
C LEU A 163 27.35 -44.43 33.18
N THR A 164 27.88 -44.18 34.40
CA THR A 164 27.17 -43.38 35.42
C THR A 164 28.10 -42.74 36.46
N ILE A 165 27.76 -41.51 36.91
CA ILE A 165 28.22 -40.74 38.10
C ILE A 165 29.74 -40.47 38.29
N TYR A 166 30.13 -39.20 38.52
CA TYR A 166 30.35 -38.69 39.89
C TYR A 166 30.40 -37.15 40.01
N LEU A 167 30.10 -36.65 41.21
CA LEU A 167 30.16 -35.23 41.62
C LEU A 167 31.36 -35.00 42.55
N ALA A 168 31.91 -33.78 42.56
CA ALA A 168 32.75 -33.29 43.65
C ALA A 168 32.52 -31.79 43.89
N ARG A 169 32.54 -31.37 45.16
CA ARG A 169 32.59 -29.96 45.60
C ARG A 169 34.00 -29.65 46.09
N HIS A 170 34.46 -28.42 45.98
CA HIS A 170 35.29 -27.82 47.02
C HIS A 170 35.11 -26.29 47.09
N ASN A 171 35.49 -25.75 48.25
CA ASN A 171 35.49 -24.35 48.61
C ASN A 171 36.56 -24.21 49.70
N PRO A 172 37.40 -23.17 49.66
CA PRO A 172 37.90 -22.61 50.91
C PRO A 172 37.81 -21.08 50.99
N ARG A 173 37.79 -20.64 52.23
CA ARG A 173 38.06 -19.28 52.71
C ARG A 173 39.56 -18.95 52.53
N GLU A 174 40.12 -17.81 52.90
CA GLU A 174 39.69 -16.58 53.59
C GLU A 174 40.76 -15.52 53.23
N ASP A 175 40.45 -14.21 53.26
CA ASP A 175 41.31 -13.20 53.91
C ASP A 175 40.75 -11.78 53.70
N ALA A 176 41.13 -10.87 54.60
CA ALA A 176 40.59 -9.51 54.68
C ALA A 176 41.69 -8.44 54.69
N ILE A 177 41.44 -7.33 53.99
CA ILE A 177 42.09 -6.03 54.22
C ILE A 177 40.98 -4.98 54.33
N ASN A 178 41.17 -4.02 55.23
CA ASN A 178 40.21 -2.98 55.61
C ASN A 178 40.93 -1.63 55.64
N HIS A 179 40.38 -0.55 55.07
CA HIS A 179 40.67 0.82 55.53
C HIS A 179 39.64 1.88 55.07
N ASN A 180 39.08 2.56 56.07
CA ASN A 180 38.75 4.00 56.16
C ASN A 180 38.24 4.78 54.92
N ALA A 181 36.93 4.98 54.91
CA ALA A 181 36.27 6.28 55.14
C ALA A 181 36.97 7.60 54.75
N MET A 182 36.24 8.41 53.97
CA MET A 182 36.05 9.85 54.23
C MET A 182 34.58 10.23 54.03
N ALA A 183 34.13 11.32 54.65
CA ALA A 183 32.76 11.82 54.56
C ALA A 183 32.75 13.35 54.43
N GLU A 184 31.90 13.89 53.55
CA GLU A 184 31.62 15.32 53.44
C GLU A 184 30.11 15.57 53.18
N THR A 185 29.68 16.84 53.22
CA THR A 185 28.29 17.22 53.62
C THR A 185 27.60 18.19 52.66
N ARG A 186 26.28 18.45 52.92
CA ARG A 186 25.35 19.45 52.31
C ARG A 186 24.51 18.92 51.12
N ASP A 187 23.28 19.39 50.84
CA ASP A 187 22.41 20.40 51.50
C ASP A 187 20.90 20.03 51.32
N PRO A 188 20.04 20.01 52.37
CA PRO A 188 18.63 19.64 52.21
C PRO A 188 17.65 20.83 52.15
N LYS A 189 17.41 21.43 50.96
CA LYS A 189 16.16 22.19 50.65
C LYS A 189 15.95 22.61 49.17
N ARG A 190 15.30 21.76 48.38
CA ARG A 190 14.23 22.16 47.42
C ARG A 190 13.53 20.94 46.82
N PRO A 191 12.19 20.88 46.77
CA PRO A 191 11.48 19.74 46.17
C PRO A 191 11.41 19.87 44.65
N ARG A 192 11.64 18.75 43.94
CA ARG A 192 11.06 18.49 42.62
C ARG A 192 10.15 17.28 42.75
N VAL A 193 8.84 17.50 42.68
CA VAL A 193 7.85 16.42 42.57
C VAL A 193 7.44 16.33 41.11
N ALA A 194 8.12 15.46 40.37
CA ALA A 194 7.46 14.67 39.35
C ALA A 194 7.22 13.29 39.99
N ALA A 195 6.01 12.75 39.91
CA ALA A 195 5.72 11.44 40.47
C ALA A 195 6.33 10.36 39.58
N ASP A 196 7.10 9.45 40.18
CA ASP A 196 7.68 8.29 39.51
C ASP A 196 6.57 7.22 39.31
N PRO A 197 6.44 6.60 38.12
CA PRO A 197 5.54 5.46 37.94
C PRO A 197 5.90 4.20 38.76
N ALA A 198 7.11 4.11 39.31
CA ALA A 198 7.67 2.89 39.91
C ALA A 198 7.22 2.60 41.37
N GLU A 199 5.92 2.42 41.61
CA GLU A 199 5.40 1.74 42.82
C GLU A 199 4.50 0.54 42.44
N HIS A 200 5.11 -0.55 41.95
CA HIS A 200 4.41 -1.83 41.79
C HIS A 200 5.22 -3.11 42.10
N LEU A 201 6.49 -3.02 42.49
CA LEU A 201 7.30 -4.17 42.90
C LEU A 201 8.04 -3.93 44.22
N PRO A 202 8.20 -4.95 45.07
CA PRO A 202 9.03 -4.87 46.28
C PRO A 202 10.49 -4.56 45.96
N ALA A 203 11.12 -3.73 46.80
CA ALA A 203 12.53 -3.38 46.66
C ALA A 203 13.44 -4.62 46.62
N GLY A 204 14.24 -4.75 45.57
CA GLY A 204 15.14 -5.88 45.33
C GLY A 204 14.71 -6.82 44.20
N ILE A 205 13.49 -6.68 43.67
CA ILE A 205 13.10 -7.32 42.40
C ILE A 205 13.30 -6.31 41.27
N THR A 206 14.10 -6.68 40.27
CA THR A 206 14.17 -5.97 38.99
C THR A 206 13.43 -6.80 37.95
N GLU A 207 12.62 -6.13 37.14
CA GLU A 207 11.90 -6.75 36.03
C GLU A 207 12.89 -7.29 35.00
N THR A 208 12.59 -8.45 34.42
CA THR A 208 13.38 -8.98 33.31
C THR A 208 13.28 -8.04 32.10
N PRO A 209 14.29 -8.06 31.20
CA PRO A 209 14.20 -7.34 29.93
C PRO A 209 12.96 -7.70 29.09
N GLU A 210 12.39 -8.88 29.33
CA GLU A 210 11.19 -9.41 28.70
C GLU A 210 9.92 -8.80 29.32
N GLU A 211 9.79 -8.78 30.66
CA GLU A 211 8.70 -8.10 31.36
C GLU A 211 8.67 -6.58 31.05
N LEU A 212 9.85 -5.94 30.93
CA LEU A 212 9.97 -4.55 30.51
C LEU A 212 9.43 -4.31 29.08
N LYS A 213 9.64 -5.24 28.14
CA LYS A 213 9.10 -5.15 26.77
C LYS A 213 7.57 -5.27 26.74
N GLU A 214 6.95 -5.96 27.69
CA GLU A 214 5.49 -6.04 27.80
C GLU A 214 4.85 -4.73 28.32
N GLN A 215 5.61 -3.85 28.95
CA GLN A 215 5.12 -2.56 29.48
C GLN A 215 5.14 -1.40 28.47
N TRP A 216 5.83 -1.54 27.34
CA TRP A 216 6.07 -0.44 26.42
C TRP A 216 5.13 -0.53 25.22
N PHE A 217 4.32 0.52 25.02
CA PHE A 217 3.32 0.54 23.97
C PHE A 217 3.60 1.61 22.93
N VAL A 218 3.37 1.26 21.66
CA VAL A 218 3.50 2.17 20.52
C VAL A 218 2.19 2.18 19.74
N GLY A 219 1.63 3.37 19.54
CA GLY A 219 0.46 3.56 18.67
C GLY A 219 0.85 3.58 17.20
N SER A 220 -0.05 3.17 16.33
CA SER A 220 0.15 3.22 14.88
C SER A 220 -1.15 3.59 14.16
N ILE A 221 -1.11 4.68 13.42
CA ILE A 221 -2.19 5.15 12.55
C ILE A 221 -1.96 4.55 11.16
N ASP A 222 -2.92 3.78 10.65
CA ASP A 222 -2.92 3.24 9.28
C ASP A 222 -4.08 3.85 8.49
N GLN A 223 -3.76 4.87 7.69
CA GLN A 223 -4.70 5.57 6.82
C GLN A 223 -4.73 4.89 5.45
N GLY A 224 -5.41 3.74 5.35
CA GLY A 224 -5.59 3.00 4.09
C GLY A 224 -6.68 3.61 3.18
N THR A 225 -6.68 3.24 1.90
CA THR A 225 -7.57 3.81 0.86
C THR A 225 -9.08 3.61 1.08
N THR A 226 -9.50 2.58 1.83
CA THR A 226 -10.93 2.30 2.10
C THR A 226 -11.29 2.31 3.58
N SER A 227 -10.30 2.42 4.46
CA SER A 227 -10.50 2.34 5.90
C SER A 227 -9.30 2.91 6.65
N THR A 228 -9.57 3.69 7.69
CA THR A 228 -8.58 4.14 8.65
C THR A 228 -8.55 3.17 9.82
N ARG A 229 -7.36 2.92 10.38
CA ARG A 229 -7.15 2.16 11.62
C ARG A 229 -6.29 2.93 12.61
N PHE A 230 -6.47 2.63 13.88
CA PHE A 230 -5.45 2.88 14.91
C PHE A 230 -5.25 1.62 15.73
N LEU A 231 -3.98 1.21 15.87
CA LEU A 231 -3.54 0.02 16.59
C LEU A 231 -2.57 0.44 17.69
N ILE A 232 -2.53 -0.31 18.78
CA ILE A 232 -1.57 -0.16 19.87
C ILE A 232 -0.85 -1.50 20.01
N PHE A 233 0.47 -1.50 19.84
CA PHE A 233 1.35 -2.67 19.91
C PHE A 233 2.17 -2.68 21.20
N ASN A 234 2.51 -3.86 21.72
CA ASN A 234 3.53 -4.03 22.77
C ASN A 234 4.96 -4.13 22.17
N GLY A 235 5.99 -4.27 23.02
CA GLY A 235 7.39 -4.46 22.59
C GLY A 235 7.71 -5.77 21.86
N LEU A 236 6.76 -6.70 21.75
CA LEU A 236 6.84 -7.93 20.93
C LEU A 236 6.22 -7.75 19.52
N GLY A 237 5.51 -6.64 19.29
CA GLY A 237 4.76 -6.36 18.07
C GLY A 237 3.37 -7.00 18.01
N ASP A 238 2.81 -7.43 19.14
CA ASP A 238 1.44 -7.92 19.23
C ASP A 238 0.43 -6.77 19.43
N PRO A 239 -0.67 -6.69 18.66
CA PRO A 239 -1.67 -5.64 18.78
C PRO A 239 -2.56 -5.85 20.01
N VAL A 240 -2.30 -5.10 21.07
CA VAL A 240 -3.07 -5.18 22.33
C VAL A 240 -4.42 -4.47 22.25
N ALA A 241 -4.59 -3.46 21.39
CA ALA A 241 -5.87 -2.83 21.10
C ALA A 241 -5.93 -2.29 19.67
N MET A 242 -7.13 -2.24 19.07
CA MET A 242 -7.34 -1.64 17.75
C MET A 242 -8.75 -1.07 17.57
N HIS A 243 -8.88 -0.08 16.69
CA HIS A 243 -10.14 0.29 16.05
C HIS A 243 -9.92 0.51 14.53
N GLN A 244 -10.97 0.28 13.74
CA GLN A 244 -11.01 0.48 12.29
C GLN A 244 -12.36 1.09 11.92
N ILE A 245 -12.37 2.05 11.00
CA ILE A 245 -13.55 2.68 10.42
C ILE A 245 -13.38 2.72 8.90
N GLU A 246 -14.43 2.35 8.16
CA GLU A 246 -14.53 2.59 6.71
C GLU A 246 -15.09 4.00 6.46
N PHE A 247 -14.58 4.69 5.44
CA PHE A 247 -14.90 6.09 5.12
C PHE A 247 -15.28 6.22 3.63
N GLU A 248 -15.96 7.30 3.25
CA GLU A 248 -16.53 7.40 1.90
C GLU A 248 -15.44 7.46 0.81
N ASN A 249 -15.72 6.80 -0.31
CA ASN A 249 -14.89 6.82 -1.49
C ASN A 249 -15.73 7.46 -2.60
N HIS A 250 -15.46 8.73 -2.91
CA HIS A 250 -16.23 9.48 -3.89
C HIS A 250 -15.74 9.18 -5.31
N TYR A 251 -16.69 8.98 -6.23
CA TYR A 251 -16.40 8.75 -7.65
C TYR A 251 -17.20 9.75 -8.52
N PRO A 252 -16.78 11.02 -8.62
CA PRO A 252 -17.57 12.07 -9.30
C PRO A 252 -17.82 11.80 -10.79
N ARG A 253 -16.94 11.01 -11.42
CA ARG A 253 -16.99 10.58 -12.83
C ARG A 253 -16.30 9.22 -12.95
N SER A 254 -16.49 8.54 -14.09
CA SER A 254 -15.73 7.33 -14.41
C SER A 254 -14.22 7.61 -14.39
N GLY A 255 -13.45 6.75 -13.70
CA GLY A 255 -11.99 6.90 -13.53
C GLY A 255 -11.55 8.04 -12.60
N TRP A 256 -12.48 8.75 -11.94
CA TRP A 256 -12.18 9.77 -10.94
C TRP A 256 -12.39 9.18 -9.55
N HIS A 257 -11.44 9.39 -8.63
CA HIS A 257 -11.46 8.86 -7.26
C HIS A 257 -10.99 9.93 -6.28
N GLU A 258 -11.87 10.29 -5.34
CA GLU A 258 -11.67 11.38 -4.38
C GLU A 258 -12.01 10.96 -2.94
N HIS A 259 -11.34 11.58 -1.97
CA HIS A 259 -11.66 11.50 -0.53
C HIS A 259 -11.74 12.93 0.05
N ASP A 260 -12.64 13.17 1.01
CA ASP A 260 -12.61 14.41 1.82
C ASP A 260 -11.42 14.35 2.81
N PRO A 261 -10.44 15.28 2.74
CA PRO A 261 -9.32 15.31 3.68
C PRO A 261 -9.73 15.47 5.15
N LEU A 262 -10.89 16.08 5.42
CA LEU A 262 -11.46 16.21 6.76
C LEU A 262 -12.05 14.90 7.28
N GLU A 263 -12.61 14.06 6.40
CA GLU A 263 -13.06 12.69 6.76
C GLU A 263 -11.86 11.77 7.04
N LEU A 264 -10.77 11.90 6.26
CA LEU A 264 -9.51 11.20 6.55
C LEU A 264 -8.97 11.56 7.94
N LEU A 265 -9.05 12.83 8.34
CA LEU A 265 -8.65 13.29 9.68
C LEU A 265 -9.60 12.80 10.78
N ALA A 266 -10.92 12.96 10.59
CA ALA A 266 -11.92 12.58 11.59
C ALA A 266 -11.90 11.08 11.88
N SER A 267 -11.76 10.24 10.85
CA SER A 267 -11.64 8.79 11.00
C SER A 267 -10.35 8.37 11.73
N VAL A 268 -9.25 9.12 11.60
CA VAL A 268 -8.03 8.94 12.41
C VAL A 268 -8.29 9.28 13.88
N GLU A 269 -8.86 10.44 14.16
CA GLU A 269 -9.13 10.89 15.53
C GLU A 269 -10.10 9.96 16.28
N GLU A 270 -11.16 9.49 15.61
CA GLU A 270 -12.12 8.54 16.16
C GLU A 270 -11.52 7.14 16.37
N CYS A 271 -10.62 6.69 15.50
CA CYS A 271 -9.89 5.44 15.70
C CYS A 271 -8.93 5.53 16.90
N ILE A 272 -8.22 6.66 17.07
CA ILE A 272 -7.37 6.92 18.23
C ILE A 272 -8.18 6.84 19.52
N GLU A 273 -9.26 7.62 19.61
CA GLU A 273 -10.14 7.67 20.77
C GLU A 273 -10.63 6.27 21.16
N LYS A 274 -11.18 5.52 20.20
CA LYS A 274 -11.79 4.21 20.45
C LYS A 274 -10.79 3.07 20.71
N ALA A 275 -9.60 3.07 20.11
CA ALA A 275 -8.60 2.04 20.45
C ALA A 275 -7.96 2.32 21.82
N THR A 276 -7.68 3.60 22.13
CA THR A 276 -7.19 4.00 23.46
C THR A 276 -8.24 3.71 24.55
N ALA A 277 -9.53 3.93 24.29
CA ALA A 277 -10.59 3.52 25.22
C ALA A 277 -10.61 1.99 25.46
N LYS A 278 -10.42 1.17 24.42
CA LYS A 278 -10.27 -0.30 24.56
C LYS A 278 -9.01 -0.70 25.33
N PHE A 279 -7.91 0.02 25.14
CA PHE A 279 -6.63 -0.21 25.83
C PHE A 279 -6.73 0.10 27.33
N VAL A 280 -7.36 1.23 27.68
CA VAL A 280 -7.68 1.59 29.08
C VAL A 280 -8.66 0.59 29.70
N ALA A 281 -9.66 0.11 28.95
CA ALA A 281 -10.57 -0.94 29.41
C ALA A 281 -9.89 -2.32 29.64
N LYS A 282 -8.67 -2.52 29.14
CA LYS A 282 -7.82 -3.69 29.46
C LYS A 282 -6.92 -3.48 30.69
N GLY A 283 -6.91 -2.29 31.29
CA GLY A 283 -6.16 -1.96 32.51
C GLY A 283 -4.87 -1.17 32.28
N HIS A 284 -4.49 -0.87 31.03
CA HIS A 284 -3.28 -0.10 30.75
C HIS A 284 -3.58 1.41 30.75
N PRO A 285 -2.79 2.27 31.43
CA PRO A 285 -2.99 3.71 31.36
C PRO A 285 -2.59 4.25 29.99
N ALA A 286 -3.32 5.24 29.46
CA ALA A 286 -3.01 5.84 28.14
C ALA A 286 -1.59 6.43 28.05
N SER A 287 -1.02 6.86 29.19
CA SER A 287 0.36 7.34 29.32
C SER A 287 1.44 6.26 29.12
N ALA A 288 1.09 4.98 29.02
CA ALA A 288 2.02 3.91 28.66
C ALA A 288 2.31 3.84 27.14
N ILE A 289 1.52 4.57 26.32
CA ILE A 289 1.77 4.74 24.89
C ILE A 289 2.89 5.78 24.72
N ARG A 290 4.10 5.32 24.44
CA ARG A 290 5.32 6.14 24.38
C ARG A 290 5.36 7.08 23.17
N GLY A 291 4.68 6.71 22.09
CA GLY A 291 4.67 7.45 20.83
C GLY A 291 3.71 6.86 19.80
N VAL A 292 3.58 7.54 18.67
CA VAL A 292 2.75 7.13 17.53
C VAL A 292 3.58 7.10 16.24
N GLY A 293 3.42 6.02 15.48
CA GLY A 293 3.79 5.94 14.07
C GLY A 293 2.62 6.28 13.15
N ILE A 294 2.90 6.81 11.97
CA ILE A 294 1.93 7.05 10.90
C ILE A 294 2.31 6.21 9.68
N THR A 295 1.31 5.57 9.08
CA THR A 295 1.37 5.01 7.74
C THR A 295 0.09 5.31 6.97
N ASN A 296 0.21 5.39 5.66
CA ASN A 296 -0.79 6.00 4.79
C ASN A 296 -0.76 5.42 3.38
N GLN A 297 -1.91 5.41 2.72
CA GLN A 297 -1.99 5.28 1.27
C GLN A 297 -1.07 6.31 0.60
N ARG A 298 -0.16 5.82 -0.26
CA ARG A 298 0.82 6.64 -0.98
C ARG A 298 0.19 7.32 -2.19
N GLU A 299 0.96 8.23 -2.82
CA GLU A 299 0.63 9.09 -3.96
C GLU A 299 -0.58 10.06 -3.80
N THR A 300 -1.60 9.70 -3.02
CA THR A 300 -2.83 10.48 -2.78
C THR A 300 -2.50 11.91 -2.36
N THR A 301 -2.99 12.88 -3.14
CA THR A 301 -2.55 14.28 -3.11
C THR A 301 -3.56 15.18 -2.43
N VAL A 302 -3.14 15.87 -1.36
CA VAL A 302 -3.94 16.83 -0.59
C VAL A 302 -3.38 18.24 -0.78
N LEU A 303 -4.26 19.22 -1.03
CA LEU A 303 -3.91 20.64 -1.18
C LEU A 303 -4.73 21.51 -0.24
N TRP A 304 -4.07 22.42 0.49
CA TRP A 304 -4.72 23.31 1.45
C TRP A 304 -4.13 24.72 1.43
N ASP A 305 -4.89 25.70 1.96
CA ASP A 305 -4.36 27.04 2.19
C ASP A 305 -3.52 27.04 3.48
N ALA A 306 -2.24 27.37 3.37
CA ALA A 306 -1.29 27.34 4.47
C ALA A 306 -1.66 28.27 5.65
N ARG A 307 -2.51 29.29 5.40
CA ARG A 307 -2.91 30.31 6.39
C ARG A 307 -4.12 29.90 7.23
N THR A 308 -5.00 29.06 6.67
CA THR A 308 -6.23 28.60 7.33
C THR A 308 -6.17 27.13 7.72
N GLY A 309 -5.31 26.35 7.05
CA GLY A 309 -5.22 24.90 7.19
C GLY A 309 -6.30 24.13 6.46
N GLU A 310 -7.22 24.81 5.74
CA GLU A 310 -8.41 24.20 5.13
C GLU A 310 -8.15 23.71 3.70
N PRO A 311 -8.71 22.55 3.30
CA PRO A 311 -8.56 22.01 1.96
C PRO A 311 -9.09 22.94 0.87
N LEU A 312 -8.38 23.02 -0.26
CA LEU A 312 -8.80 23.77 -1.46
C LEU A 312 -9.52 22.90 -2.49
N HIS A 313 -9.46 21.58 -2.31
CA HIS A 313 -10.14 20.55 -3.10
C HIS A 313 -10.17 19.23 -2.29
N ASN A 314 -11.01 18.28 -2.68
CA ASN A 314 -10.89 16.88 -2.25
C ASN A 314 -9.50 16.31 -2.57
N ALA A 315 -9.03 15.35 -1.77
CA ALA A 315 -7.80 14.62 -2.05
C ALA A 315 -7.96 13.79 -3.35
N LEU A 316 -6.98 13.89 -4.25
CA LEU A 316 -6.96 13.06 -5.46
C LEU A 316 -6.24 11.75 -5.16
N VAL A 317 -6.99 10.65 -5.16
CA VAL A 317 -6.55 9.34 -4.64
C VAL A 317 -5.66 8.63 -5.65
N TRP A 318 -4.70 7.79 -5.21
CA TRP A 318 -3.74 7.13 -6.10
C TRP A 318 -4.33 6.45 -7.36
N PRO A 319 -5.51 5.75 -7.33
CA PRO A 319 -6.07 5.09 -8.51
C PRO A 319 -6.69 6.04 -9.53
N ASP A 320 -6.80 7.34 -9.23
CA ASP A 320 -7.44 8.31 -10.11
C ASP A 320 -6.73 8.42 -11.48
N THR A 321 -7.50 8.27 -12.55
CA THR A 321 -7.02 8.30 -13.93
C THR A 321 -7.37 9.58 -14.69
N ARG A 322 -7.89 10.64 -14.04
CA ARG A 322 -8.26 11.90 -14.72
C ARG A 322 -7.07 12.57 -15.42
N THR A 323 -5.86 12.28 -14.94
CA THR A 323 -4.60 12.77 -15.45
C THR A 323 -4.13 12.04 -16.72
N ALA A 324 -4.84 11.03 -17.23
CA ALA A 324 -4.39 10.22 -18.37
C ALA A 324 -4.13 11.01 -19.67
N SER A 325 -4.89 12.09 -19.94
CA SER A 325 -4.60 13.00 -21.05
C SER A 325 -3.28 13.74 -20.81
N LEU A 326 -3.19 14.44 -19.69
CA LEU A 326 -2.00 15.17 -19.22
C LEU A 326 -0.74 14.29 -19.21
N VAL A 327 -0.85 13.01 -18.85
CA VAL A 327 0.28 12.05 -18.86
C VAL A 327 0.78 11.77 -20.29
N ARG A 328 -0.11 11.69 -21.29
CA ARG A 328 0.31 11.59 -22.71
C ARG A 328 1.00 12.87 -23.16
N ASP A 329 0.45 14.03 -22.79
CA ASP A 329 1.01 15.34 -23.15
C ASP A 329 2.38 15.57 -22.49
N LEU A 330 2.57 15.12 -21.24
CA LEU A 330 3.85 15.13 -20.52
C LEU A 330 4.86 14.17 -21.15
N ARG A 331 4.46 12.95 -21.53
CA ARG A 331 5.33 11.98 -22.24
C ARG A 331 5.85 12.51 -23.59
N ALA A 332 5.19 13.49 -24.19
CA ALA A 332 5.61 14.14 -25.42
C ALA A 332 6.53 15.37 -25.20
N ARG A 333 6.84 15.75 -23.95
CA ARG A 333 7.75 16.87 -23.65
C ARG A 333 9.22 16.42 -23.68
N PRO A 334 10.16 17.29 -24.13
CA PRO A 334 11.59 17.06 -23.93
C PRO A 334 11.93 16.84 -22.44
N GLY A 335 12.83 15.90 -22.14
CA GLY A 335 13.23 15.54 -20.77
C GLY A 335 12.25 14.61 -20.04
N ALA A 336 11.16 14.16 -20.68
CA ALA A 336 10.25 13.18 -20.11
C ALA A 336 10.91 11.79 -19.89
N ASP A 337 11.97 11.52 -20.64
CA ASP A 337 12.79 10.32 -20.64
C ASP A 337 13.78 10.26 -19.46
N THR A 338 14.33 11.40 -19.01
CA THR A 338 15.31 11.45 -17.90
C THR A 338 14.68 11.36 -16.51
N LEU A 339 13.35 11.52 -16.38
CA LEU A 339 12.66 11.57 -15.09
C LEU A 339 12.84 10.28 -14.27
N GLN A 340 12.84 9.11 -14.92
CA GLN A 340 12.92 7.83 -14.22
C GLN A 340 14.32 7.59 -13.59
N ASP A 341 15.39 8.09 -14.20
CA ASP A 341 16.74 8.02 -13.62
C ASP A 341 16.92 8.97 -12.41
N LEU A 342 16.15 10.07 -12.37
CA LEU A 342 16.14 11.03 -11.27
C LEU A 342 15.28 10.58 -10.08
N CYS A 343 14.04 10.16 -10.31
CA CYS A 343 13.07 9.87 -9.23
C CYS A 343 12.65 8.39 -9.11
N GLY A 344 13.11 7.51 -9.99
CA GLY A 344 12.79 6.07 -9.98
C GLY A 344 11.43 5.69 -10.57
N LEU A 345 10.62 6.65 -11.01
CA LEU A 345 9.23 6.44 -11.45
C LEU A 345 9.01 6.85 -12.93
N PRO A 346 8.26 6.07 -13.71
CA PRO A 346 7.83 6.46 -15.05
C PRO A 346 6.57 7.35 -15.02
N LEU A 347 6.41 8.22 -16.01
CA LEU A 347 5.20 9.04 -16.18
C LEU A 347 3.95 8.16 -16.34
N SER A 348 3.05 8.23 -15.36
CA SER A 348 1.79 7.50 -15.26
C SER A 348 0.77 8.35 -14.47
N THR A 349 -0.48 7.90 -14.34
CA THR A 349 -1.52 8.64 -13.58
C THR A 349 -1.32 8.59 -12.07
N TYR A 350 -0.45 7.69 -11.58
CA TYR A 350 -0.24 7.41 -10.16
C TYR A 350 0.36 8.59 -9.39
N PRO A 351 1.53 9.15 -9.75
CA PRO A 351 2.29 10.02 -8.85
C PRO A 351 1.62 11.36 -8.53
N SER A 352 2.02 11.95 -7.41
CA SER A 352 1.43 13.19 -6.91
C SER A 352 1.67 14.40 -7.83
N SER A 353 2.74 14.41 -8.63
CA SER A 353 3.07 15.51 -9.53
C SER A 353 2.01 15.80 -10.57
N VAL A 354 1.50 14.77 -11.26
CA VAL A 354 0.46 14.93 -12.29
C VAL A 354 -0.89 15.31 -11.68
N LYS A 355 -1.15 14.90 -10.43
CA LYS A 355 -2.33 15.29 -9.65
C LYS A 355 -2.25 16.78 -9.23
N LEU A 356 -1.12 17.25 -8.71
CA LEU A 356 -0.88 18.67 -8.42
C LEU A 356 -0.98 19.53 -9.69
N ARG A 357 -0.32 19.13 -10.78
CA ARG A 357 -0.40 19.83 -12.08
C ARG A 357 -1.85 19.99 -12.55
N TRP A 358 -2.62 18.90 -12.51
CA TRP A 358 -4.04 18.93 -12.90
C TRP A 358 -4.85 19.89 -12.02
N LEU A 359 -4.67 19.86 -10.69
CA LEU A 359 -5.35 20.76 -9.76
C LEU A 359 -5.01 22.24 -10.02
N LEU A 360 -3.73 22.56 -10.26
CA LEU A 360 -3.27 23.91 -10.62
C LEU A 360 -3.87 24.43 -11.94
N ASP A 361 -4.31 23.56 -12.84
CA ASP A 361 -4.83 23.92 -14.16
C ASP A 361 -6.36 23.83 -14.26
N ASN A 362 -7.03 23.16 -13.31
CA ASN A 362 -8.48 22.90 -13.36
C ASN A 362 -9.26 23.45 -12.14
N VAL A 363 -8.60 23.83 -11.03
CA VAL A 363 -9.26 24.29 -9.80
C VAL A 363 -8.85 25.74 -9.48
N PRO A 364 -9.73 26.74 -9.70
CA PRO A 364 -9.40 28.16 -9.49
C PRO A 364 -8.84 28.49 -8.11
N ALA A 365 -9.43 27.97 -7.03
CA ALA A 365 -8.96 28.23 -5.66
C ALA A 365 -7.53 27.71 -5.40
N VAL A 366 -7.13 26.60 -6.04
CA VAL A 366 -5.76 26.06 -5.98
C VAL A 366 -4.79 26.96 -6.75
N ARG A 367 -5.21 27.42 -7.94
CA ARG A 367 -4.46 28.36 -8.77
C ARG A 367 -4.23 29.70 -8.06
N GLU A 368 -5.27 30.27 -7.47
CA GLU A 368 -5.23 31.52 -6.71
C GLU A 368 -4.29 31.42 -5.50
N ALA A 369 -4.39 30.36 -4.70
CA ALA A 369 -3.51 30.14 -3.56
C ALA A 369 -2.03 29.95 -3.96
N TYR A 370 -1.77 29.32 -5.11
CA TYR A 370 -0.42 29.12 -5.65
C TYR A 370 0.20 30.43 -6.15
N ASP A 371 -0.51 31.18 -6.99
CA ASP A 371 0.02 32.46 -7.52
C ASP A 371 0.12 33.54 -6.43
N ALA A 372 -0.59 33.38 -5.30
CA ALA A 372 -0.44 34.18 -4.08
C ALA A 372 0.55 33.61 -3.02
N GLY A 373 1.26 32.51 -3.31
CA GLY A 373 2.35 31.99 -2.46
C GLY A 373 1.91 31.31 -1.15
N HIS A 374 0.65 30.90 -1.04
CA HIS A 374 0.10 30.29 0.19
C HIS A 374 -0.59 28.93 -0.03
N LEU A 375 -0.43 28.31 -1.21
CA LEU A 375 -0.73 26.90 -1.41
C LEU A 375 0.26 26.03 -0.62
N ALA A 376 -0.26 25.09 0.16
CA ALA A 376 0.49 23.97 0.72
C ALA A 376 0.09 22.66 0.01
N PHE A 377 1.10 21.82 -0.24
CA PHE A 377 0.95 20.48 -0.80
C PHE A 377 1.31 19.42 0.24
N GLY A 378 0.72 18.23 0.13
CA GLY A 378 1.18 17.06 0.86
C GLY A 378 0.58 15.76 0.33
N THR A 379 1.32 14.67 0.55
CA THR A 379 0.74 13.32 0.65
C THR A 379 -0.01 13.18 1.99
N VAL A 380 -0.76 12.08 2.14
CA VAL A 380 -1.68 11.88 3.28
C VAL A 380 -0.98 11.89 4.65
N ASP A 381 0.24 11.36 4.75
CA ASP A 381 1.09 11.50 5.93
C ASP A 381 1.26 12.98 6.33
N SER A 382 1.64 13.83 5.38
CA SER A 382 1.97 15.22 5.62
C SER A 382 0.75 16.02 6.07
N TRP A 383 -0.40 15.75 5.45
CA TRP A 383 -1.70 16.30 5.86
C TRP A 383 -2.06 15.90 7.30
N LEU A 384 -1.93 14.61 7.65
CA LEU A 384 -2.22 14.12 8.99
C LEU A 384 -1.25 14.70 10.03
N ILE A 385 0.06 14.67 9.77
CA ILE A 385 1.09 15.22 10.67
C ILE A 385 0.81 16.71 10.94
N TYR A 386 0.50 17.48 9.89
CA TYR A 386 0.13 18.90 10.00
C TYR A 386 -1.13 19.09 10.87
N ARG A 387 -2.26 18.44 10.52
CA ARG A 387 -3.54 18.62 11.23
C ARG A 387 -3.53 18.09 12.66
N LEU A 388 -2.81 17.00 12.93
CA LEU A 388 -2.68 16.41 14.28
C LEU A 388 -1.75 17.23 15.19
N ASN A 389 -0.75 17.93 14.64
CA ASN A 389 0.05 18.91 15.36
C ASN A 389 -0.67 20.24 15.65
N GLY A 390 -1.91 20.43 15.14
CA GLY A 390 -2.70 21.65 15.29
C GLY A 390 -2.79 22.53 14.02
N GLY A 391 -2.11 22.18 12.94
CA GLY A 391 -2.22 22.88 11.65
C GLY A 391 -1.94 24.37 11.74
N ALA A 392 -2.82 25.19 11.14
CA ALA A 392 -2.67 26.64 11.05
C ALA A 392 -2.72 27.37 12.40
N ASP A 393 -3.25 26.77 13.47
CA ASP A 393 -3.24 27.35 14.83
C ASP A 393 -1.82 27.62 15.35
N ARG A 394 -0.80 27.01 14.73
CA ARG A 394 0.63 27.21 15.05
C ARG A 394 1.34 28.24 14.16
N GLY A 395 0.66 28.81 13.16
CA GLY A 395 1.25 29.74 12.20
C GLY A 395 2.50 29.16 11.54
N ASP A 396 3.57 29.95 11.46
CA ASP A 396 4.86 29.52 10.88
C ASP A 396 5.60 28.46 11.71
N ALA A 397 5.12 28.12 12.92
CA ALA A 397 5.62 27.01 13.74
C ALA A 397 4.82 25.70 13.54
N ALA A 398 3.98 25.61 12.49
CA ALA A 398 3.28 24.39 12.11
C ALA A 398 4.25 23.32 11.57
N ILE A 399 3.98 22.05 11.89
CA ILE A 399 4.81 20.92 11.41
C ILE A 399 4.31 20.49 10.02
N HIS A 400 5.02 20.91 8.97
CA HIS A 400 4.74 20.55 7.59
C HIS A 400 5.91 19.74 7.03
N VAL A 401 5.85 18.42 7.22
CA VAL A 401 6.92 17.46 6.90
C VAL A 401 6.36 16.23 6.18
N THR A 402 7.21 15.45 5.54
CA THR A 402 6.89 14.15 4.93
C THR A 402 8.12 13.25 5.03
N ASP A 403 7.95 11.93 5.03
CA ASP A 403 9.09 11.02 5.09
C ASP A 403 9.73 10.72 3.71
N SER A 404 10.98 10.28 3.71
CA SER A 404 11.71 9.87 2.50
C SER A 404 10.96 8.83 1.63
N THR A 405 10.17 7.93 2.22
CA THR A 405 9.35 6.97 1.47
C THR A 405 8.17 7.63 0.76
N ASN A 406 7.33 8.43 1.45
CA ASN A 406 6.25 9.18 0.81
C ASN A 406 6.77 10.20 -0.22
N ALA A 407 7.84 10.94 0.10
CA ALA A 407 8.46 11.90 -0.80
C ALA A 407 8.90 11.28 -2.13
N SER A 408 9.45 10.04 -2.10
CA SER A 408 9.84 9.32 -3.32
C SER A 408 8.68 9.03 -4.29
N ARG A 409 7.43 9.07 -3.82
CA ARG A 409 6.21 8.77 -4.61
C ARG A 409 5.66 9.97 -5.38
N THR A 410 6.26 11.14 -5.18
CA THR A 410 5.74 12.40 -5.71
C THR A 410 6.17 12.69 -7.16
N MET A 411 7.27 12.10 -7.64
CA MET A 411 8.09 12.59 -8.76
C MET A 411 8.67 14.01 -8.58
N PHE A 412 8.80 14.51 -7.34
CA PHE A 412 9.51 15.77 -7.05
C PHE A 412 10.83 15.57 -6.30
N MET A 413 11.04 14.40 -5.68
CA MET A 413 12.27 14.07 -4.97
C MET A 413 13.26 13.34 -5.89
N ASN A 414 14.53 13.75 -5.85
CA ASN A 414 15.62 12.98 -6.44
C ASN A 414 15.91 11.75 -5.56
N LEU A 415 15.87 10.55 -6.14
CA LEU A 415 16.00 9.30 -5.41
C LEU A 415 17.41 9.07 -4.84
N ARG A 416 18.43 9.82 -5.29
CA ARG A 416 19.83 9.68 -4.82
C ARG A 416 20.21 10.70 -3.74
N THR A 417 19.59 11.88 -3.74
CA THR A 417 19.88 12.93 -2.74
C THR A 417 18.84 13.00 -1.61
N LEU A 418 17.66 12.38 -1.82
CA LEU A 418 16.48 12.50 -0.96
C LEU A 418 16.02 13.95 -0.74
N GLN A 419 16.30 14.85 -1.69
CA GLN A 419 15.87 16.24 -1.67
C GLN A 419 14.98 16.55 -2.88
N TYR A 420 14.25 17.68 -2.81
CA TYR A 420 13.44 18.16 -3.93
C TYR A 420 14.30 18.65 -5.10
N ASP A 421 14.14 18.00 -6.25
CA ASP A 421 14.90 18.25 -7.46
C ASP A 421 14.30 19.43 -8.26
N ASP A 422 15.13 20.37 -8.68
CA ASP A 422 14.68 21.55 -9.43
C ASP A 422 14.31 21.22 -10.88
N ASP A 423 14.95 20.23 -11.52
CA ASP A 423 14.62 19.83 -12.89
C ASP A 423 13.28 19.06 -12.93
N LEU A 424 13.03 18.20 -11.93
CA LEU A 424 11.73 17.53 -11.77
C LEU A 424 10.59 18.55 -11.57
N LEU A 425 10.76 19.48 -10.63
CA LEU A 425 9.74 20.50 -10.33
C LEU A 425 9.52 21.44 -11.52
N SER A 426 10.60 21.83 -12.22
CA SER A 426 10.56 22.61 -13.46
C SER A 426 9.79 21.90 -14.58
N PHE A 427 10.03 20.60 -14.80
CA PHE A 427 9.32 19.80 -15.82
C PHE A 427 7.79 19.79 -15.61
N PHE A 428 7.35 19.68 -14.35
CA PHE A 428 5.94 19.78 -13.98
C PHE A 428 5.43 21.23 -13.85
N GLY A 429 6.26 22.25 -14.09
CA GLY A 429 5.87 23.67 -14.00
C GLY A 429 5.49 24.09 -12.59
N VAL A 430 6.24 23.62 -11.58
CA VAL A 430 6.06 23.89 -10.16
C VAL A 430 7.21 24.75 -9.65
N ASP A 431 6.88 25.92 -9.12
CA ASP A 431 7.80 26.94 -8.64
C ASP A 431 7.91 26.85 -7.10
N LYS A 432 9.11 26.49 -6.60
CA LYS A 432 9.38 26.35 -5.15
C LYS A 432 9.10 27.62 -4.34
N SER A 433 9.03 28.81 -4.96
CA SER A 433 8.68 30.06 -4.29
C SER A 433 7.17 30.28 -4.10
N LYS A 434 6.34 29.56 -4.85
CA LYS A 434 4.87 29.69 -4.88
C LYS A 434 4.11 28.63 -4.09
N ILE A 435 4.77 27.54 -3.74
CA ILE A 435 4.16 26.40 -3.06
C ILE A 435 4.98 26.00 -1.84
N ARG A 436 4.30 25.81 -0.71
CA ARG A 436 4.90 25.17 0.46
C ARG A 436 4.93 23.67 0.20
N LEU A 437 6.12 23.14 -0.08
CA LEU A 437 6.38 21.70 -0.06
C LEU A 437 6.76 21.25 1.35
N PRO A 438 6.32 20.07 1.80
CA PRO A 438 6.64 19.57 3.13
C PRO A 438 8.13 19.25 3.24
N LYS A 439 8.78 19.59 4.35
CA LYS A 439 10.19 19.23 4.55
C LYS A 439 10.34 17.70 4.57
N ILE A 440 11.21 17.17 3.71
CA ILE A 440 11.57 15.74 3.71
C ILE A 440 12.42 15.45 4.96
N VAL A 441 12.07 14.40 5.71
CA VAL A 441 12.74 13.96 6.93
C VAL A 441 12.86 12.42 6.97
N PRO A 442 13.75 11.83 7.80
CA PRO A 442 13.82 10.39 7.97
C PRO A 442 12.50 9.79 8.46
N SER A 443 12.16 8.60 7.97
CA SER A 443 11.02 7.78 8.39
C SER A 443 10.97 7.43 9.88
N SER A 444 12.08 7.58 10.62
CA SER A 444 12.15 7.45 12.08
C SER A 444 12.98 8.60 12.66
N ASP A 445 12.33 9.55 13.35
CA ASP A 445 12.96 10.66 14.06
C ASP A 445 12.13 11.02 15.31
N PRO A 446 12.75 11.19 16.50
CA PRO A 446 12.04 11.41 17.75
C PRO A 446 11.42 12.81 17.90
N THR A 447 11.62 13.73 16.94
CA THR A 447 11.24 15.15 17.05
C THR A 447 10.63 15.75 15.78
N ALA A 448 11.02 15.28 14.59
CA ALA A 448 10.69 15.93 13.31
C ALA A 448 9.18 15.99 13.02
N PHE A 449 8.42 15.01 13.50
CA PHE A 449 6.96 14.93 13.31
C PHE A 449 6.16 15.58 14.44
N GLY A 450 6.80 16.12 15.49
CA GLY A 450 6.14 16.79 16.60
C GLY A 450 5.29 15.86 17.49
N SER A 451 4.10 16.30 17.87
CA SER A 451 3.23 15.56 18.81
C SER A 451 1.75 15.88 18.63
N LEU A 452 0.89 14.98 19.12
CA LEU A 452 -0.56 15.12 19.03
C LEU A 452 -1.05 16.30 19.89
N ALA A 453 -1.66 17.32 19.28
CA ALA A 453 -2.05 18.55 19.97
C ALA A 453 -3.35 18.45 20.79
N ARG A 454 -4.19 17.43 20.51
CA ARG A 454 -5.55 17.23 21.07
C ARG A 454 -5.88 15.73 21.20
N GLY A 455 -7.07 15.44 21.74
CA GLY A 455 -7.56 14.06 21.98
C GLY A 455 -6.96 13.39 23.21
N VAL A 456 -7.34 12.13 23.47
CA VAL A 456 -6.86 11.33 24.62
C VAL A 456 -5.35 11.08 24.65
N LEU A 457 -4.65 11.20 23.52
CA LEU A 457 -3.20 11.06 23.41
C LEU A 457 -2.47 12.41 23.29
N LYS A 458 -3.08 13.51 23.76
CA LYS A 458 -2.46 14.84 23.72
C LYS A 458 -1.07 14.84 24.36
N GLY A 459 -0.07 15.32 23.60
CA GLY A 459 1.33 15.41 24.02
C GLY A 459 2.17 14.18 23.67
N VAL A 460 1.56 13.06 23.27
CA VAL A 460 2.30 11.87 22.79
C VAL A 460 3.02 12.22 21.49
N PRO A 461 4.34 11.93 21.36
CA PRO A 461 5.12 12.26 20.18
C PRO A 461 4.70 11.43 18.97
N ILE A 462 4.71 12.05 17.80
CA ILE A 462 4.74 11.33 16.53
C ILE A 462 6.23 11.11 16.24
N ALA A 463 6.66 9.87 15.99
CA ALA A 463 8.08 9.54 15.90
C ALA A 463 8.46 8.63 14.72
N GLY A 464 7.47 8.16 13.95
CA GLY A 464 7.69 7.36 12.75
C GLY A 464 6.68 7.71 11.67
N CYS A 465 7.11 7.69 10.41
CA CYS A 465 6.27 7.90 9.24
C CYS A 465 6.79 7.04 8.07
N LEU A 466 5.92 6.21 7.49
CA LEU A 466 6.25 5.35 6.36
C LEU A 466 5.03 5.20 5.45
N GLY A 467 5.18 5.38 4.13
CA GLY A 467 4.11 5.06 3.18
C GLY A 467 3.73 3.57 3.24
N ASP A 468 2.44 3.26 3.07
CA ASP A 468 1.82 1.94 3.35
C ASP A 468 2.66 0.72 2.94
N GLN A 469 3.04 0.61 1.67
CA GLN A 469 3.72 -0.58 1.17
C GLN A 469 5.17 -0.69 1.66
N SER A 470 5.83 0.45 1.93
CA SER A 470 7.13 0.53 2.60
C SER A 470 7.02 0.13 4.07
N SER A 471 5.97 0.59 4.76
CA SER A 471 5.66 0.18 6.13
C SER A 471 5.39 -1.33 6.24
N ALA A 472 4.67 -1.92 5.29
CA ALA A 472 4.45 -3.37 5.25
C ALA A 472 5.77 -4.17 5.08
N LEU A 473 6.77 -3.65 4.37
CA LEU A 473 8.10 -4.27 4.29
C LEU A 473 8.84 -4.23 5.64
N VAL A 474 8.78 -3.10 6.35
CA VAL A 474 9.33 -2.95 7.70
C VAL A 474 8.63 -3.88 8.70
N GLY A 475 7.29 -3.97 8.67
CA GLY A 475 6.50 -4.86 9.54
C GLY A 475 6.62 -6.36 9.23
N GLN A 476 7.19 -6.72 8.08
CA GLN A 476 7.61 -8.08 7.74
C GLN A 476 9.09 -8.36 8.13
N CYS A 477 9.80 -7.36 8.66
CA CYS A 477 11.24 -7.34 8.96
C CYS A 477 12.13 -7.56 7.73
N GLY A 478 11.72 -7.03 6.56
CA GLY A 478 12.45 -7.10 5.30
C GLY A 478 13.65 -6.15 5.22
N PHE A 479 14.60 -6.29 6.16
CA PHE A 479 15.71 -5.37 6.38
C PHE A 479 17.00 -5.68 5.58
N SER A 480 17.11 -6.88 5.02
CA SER A 480 18.26 -7.31 4.21
C SER A 480 17.96 -7.25 2.70
N PRO A 481 18.95 -6.93 1.84
CA PRO A 481 18.82 -7.09 0.41
C PRO A 481 18.41 -8.53 0.04
N GLY A 482 17.53 -8.67 -0.95
CA GLY A 482 16.97 -9.97 -1.34
C GLY A 482 15.66 -10.36 -0.67
N GLN A 483 15.27 -9.67 0.41
CA GLN A 483 14.00 -9.93 1.10
C GLN A 483 12.83 -9.24 0.39
N ALA A 484 11.80 -10.05 0.09
CA ALA A 484 10.60 -9.62 -0.62
C ALA A 484 9.36 -9.68 0.28
N LYS A 485 8.41 -8.76 0.07
CA LYS A 485 7.04 -8.88 0.59
C LYS A 485 6.00 -8.69 -0.52
N ASN A 486 4.84 -9.35 -0.43
CA ASN A 486 3.67 -9.04 -1.25
C ASN A 486 2.40 -8.86 -0.39
N THR A 487 1.74 -7.71 -0.53
CA THR A 487 0.48 -7.39 0.14
C THR A 487 -0.70 -7.65 -0.79
N TYR A 488 -1.57 -8.60 -0.45
CA TYR A 488 -2.67 -9.04 -1.30
C TYR A 488 -4.00 -8.37 -0.92
N GLY A 489 -4.26 -7.19 -1.47
CA GLY A 489 -5.50 -6.44 -1.30
C GLY A 489 -6.45 -6.58 -2.50
N THR A 490 -7.04 -5.46 -2.92
CA THR A 490 -7.81 -5.34 -4.17
C THR A 490 -6.91 -5.66 -5.38
N GLY A 491 -5.72 -5.06 -5.41
CA GLY A 491 -4.57 -5.49 -6.21
C GLY A 491 -3.49 -6.13 -5.33
N CYS A 492 -2.30 -6.34 -5.87
CA CYS A 492 -1.11 -6.73 -5.11
C CYS A 492 0.00 -5.68 -5.22
N PHE A 493 0.81 -5.54 -4.17
CA PHE A 493 1.96 -4.65 -4.11
C PHE A 493 3.17 -5.37 -3.55
N LEU A 494 4.12 -5.66 -4.43
CA LEU A 494 5.39 -6.29 -4.11
C LEU A 494 6.45 -5.22 -3.85
N LEU A 495 7.18 -5.31 -2.74
CA LEU A 495 8.44 -4.60 -2.54
C LEU A 495 9.57 -5.60 -2.32
N TYR A 496 10.75 -5.26 -2.83
CA TYR A 496 11.97 -6.06 -2.76
C TYR A 496 13.13 -5.17 -2.33
N ASN A 497 13.72 -5.44 -1.17
CA ASN A 497 14.84 -4.68 -0.62
C ASN A 497 16.09 -4.86 -1.51
N VAL A 498 16.70 -3.75 -1.94
CA VAL A 498 17.93 -3.75 -2.77
C VAL A 498 19.15 -3.15 -2.06
N GLY A 499 19.04 -2.85 -0.76
CA GLY A 499 20.12 -2.25 0.03
C GLY A 499 20.20 -0.73 -0.09
N ASP A 500 21.41 -0.21 0.07
CA ASP A 500 21.72 1.20 0.30
C ASP A 500 21.99 2.03 -0.98
N GLU A 501 21.79 1.43 -2.16
CA GLU A 501 21.93 2.08 -3.47
C GLU A 501 20.66 1.85 -4.33
N PRO A 502 20.08 2.88 -4.99
CA PRO A 502 18.85 2.73 -5.74
C PRO A 502 19.07 2.09 -7.12
N VAL A 503 18.45 0.93 -7.33
CA VAL A 503 18.40 0.19 -8.60
C VAL A 503 17.29 0.77 -9.49
N ILE A 504 17.66 1.47 -10.57
CA ILE A 504 16.69 1.93 -11.58
C ILE A 504 16.33 0.76 -12.49
N SER A 505 15.02 0.47 -12.61
CA SER A 505 14.52 -0.70 -13.33
C SER A 505 14.72 -0.62 -14.84
N LYS A 506 15.06 -1.76 -15.44
CA LYS A 506 15.07 -2.00 -16.90
C LYS A 506 13.98 -3.01 -17.33
N SER A 507 13.16 -3.44 -16.38
CA SER A 507 12.06 -4.40 -16.56
C SER A 507 10.69 -3.80 -16.18
N GLY A 508 10.58 -2.47 -16.10
CA GLY A 508 9.33 -1.74 -15.88
C GLY A 508 8.86 -1.67 -14.42
N LEU A 509 9.72 -1.97 -13.45
CA LEU A 509 9.45 -1.79 -12.02
C LEU A 509 9.66 -0.32 -11.61
N LEU A 510 9.16 0.02 -10.42
CA LEU A 510 9.42 1.30 -9.77
C LEU A 510 10.67 1.18 -8.88
N ALA A 511 11.52 2.20 -8.84
CA ALA A 511 12.56 2.34 -7.83
C ALA A 511 12.08 3.35 -6.76
N THR A 512 12.22 2.99 -5.48
CA THR A 512 11.60 3.75 -4.36
C THR A 512 12.47 3.67 -3.11
N VAL A 513 12.29 4.60 -2.16
CA VAL A 513 12.86 4.42 -0.82
C VAL A 513 12.05 3.36 -0.07
N ALA A 514 12.73 2.38 0.52
CA ALA A 514 12.15 1.35 1.37
C ALA A 514 11.90 1.87 2.79
N TYR A 515 12.90 2.54 3.38
CA TYR A 515 12.83 3.23 4.67
C TYR A 515 14.09 4.08 4.89
N ASP A 516 13.95 5.15 5.67
CA ASP A 516 15.07 5.96 6.16
C ASP A 516 14.99 6.06 7.69
N PHE A 517 15.79 5.27 8.40
CA PHE A 517 15.73 5.26 9.88
C PHE A 517 16.68 6.27 10.55
N GLY A 518 17.30 7.17 9.78
CA GLY A 518 18.16 8.22 10.31
C GLY A 518 19.28 7.68 11.21
N LYS A 519 19.57 8.38 12.31
CA LYS A 519 20.58 8.00 13.32
C LYS A 519 21.98 7.67 12.74
N GLY A 520 22.32 8.23 11.57
CA GLY A 520 23.59 7.97 10.88
C GLY A 520 23.63 6.68 10.03
N ARG A 521 22.53 5.91 9.97
CA ARG A 521 22.36 4.82 9.00
C ARG A 521 22.17 5.42 7.60
N LYS A 522 22.56 4.69 6.56
CA LYS A 522 22.13 5.03 5.19
C LYS A 522 20.62 4.73 5.03
N PRO A 523 19.90 5.49 4.20
CA PRO A 523 18.59 5.09 3.68
C PRO A 523 18.68 3.76 2.92
N VAL A 524 17.60 3.00 2.89
CA VAL A 524 17.48 1.74 2.13
C VAL A 524 16.43 1.89 1.05
N TYR A 525 16.68 1.26 -0.10
CA TYR A 525 15.84 1.33 -1.29
C TYR A 525 15.15 0.00 -1.59
N ALA A 526 14.08 0.07 -2.37
CA ALA A 526 13.38 -1.09 -2.90
C ALA A 526 13.10 -0.95 -4.39
N LEU A 527 13.02 -2.10 -5.07
CA LEU A 527 12.22 -2.24 -6.28
C LEU A 527 10.77 -2.51 -5.87
N GLU A 528 9.82 -1.96 -6.61
CA GLU A 528 8.38 -2.17 -6.41
C GLU A 528 7.68 -2.55 -7.72
N GLY A 529 6.74 -3.48 -7.62
CA GLY A 529 5.83 -3.83 -8.70
C GLY A 529 4.40 -4.01 -8.19
N SER A 530 3.43 -3.60 -8.99
CA SER A 530 2.01 -3.61 -8.65
C SER A 530 1.19 -4.45 -9.63
N ILE A 531 0.13 -5.08 -9.12
CA ILE A 531 -0.82 -5.88 -9.89
C ILE A 531 -2.20 -5.27 -9.69
N ALA A 532 -2.86 -4.82 -10.76
CA ALA A 532 -4.16 -4.16 -10.68
C ALA A 532 -5.25 -5.06 -10.08
N VAL A 533 -5.24 -6.35 -10.44
CA VAL A 533 -6.36 -7.28 -10.19
C VAL A 533 -5.91 -8.54 -9.48
N ALA A 534 -6.12 -8.57 -8.16
CA ALA A 534 -5.92 -9.72 -7.29
C ALA A 534 -7.24 -10.07 -6.56
N GLY A 535 -7.45 -9.52 -5.35
CA GLY A 535 -8.72 -9.67 -4.63
C GLY A 535 -9.93 -9.06 -5.35
N SER A 536 -9.73 -8.10 -6.27
CA SER A 536 -10.78 -7.64 -7.18
C SER A 536 -11.22 -8.70 -8.20
N GLY A 537 -10.34 -9.62 -8.61
CA GLY A 537 -10.69 -10.79 -9.43
C GLY A 537 -11.64 -11.72 -8.70
N VAL A 538 -11.40 -11.98 -7.41
CA VAL A 538 -12.33 -12.72 -6.54
C VAL A 538 -13.65 -11.97 -6.36
N LYS A 539 -13.61 -10.66 -6.10
CA LYS A 539 -14.82 -9.82 -5.99
C LYS A 539 -15.64 -9.81 -7.29
N PHE A 540 -15.01 -9.93 -8.46
CA PHE A 540 -15.68 -10.06 -9.75
C PHE A 540 -16.40 -11.42 -9.89
N LEU A 541 -15.77 -12.54 -9.51
CA LEU A 541 -16.44 -13.85 -9.50
C LEU A 541 -17.68 -13.87 -8.60
N VAL A 542 -17.62 -13.18 -7.45
CA VAL A 542 -18.75 -12.99 -6.53
C VAL A 542 -19.81 -12.08 -7.16
N LYS A 543 -19.50 -10.80 -7.37
CA LYS A 543 -20.50 -9.76 -7.67
C LYS A 543 -21.00 -9.74 -9.11
N ASN A 544 -20.16 -10.15 -10.07
CA ASN A 544 -20.49 -10.03 -11.50
C ASN A 544 -20.90 -11.36 -12.13
N LEU A 545 -20.32 -12.48 -11.68
CA LEU A 545 -20.64 -13.81 -12.23
C LEU A 545 -21.52 -14.68 -11.33
N ALA A 546 -21.77 -14.30 -10.06
CA ALA A 546 -22.47 -15.11 -9.07
C ALA A 546 -21.92 -16.56 -9.00
N PHE A 547 -20.60 -16.69 -8.95
CA PHE A 547 -19.94 -17.99 -8.84
C PHE A 547 -20.00 -18.54 -7.41
N ILE A 548 -19.87 -17.65 -6.42
CA ILE A 548 -19.97 -17.91 -4.98
C ILE A 548 -20.47 -16.65 -4.27
N ASP A 549 -21.18 -16.80 -3.16
CA ASP A 549 -21.85 -15.68 -2.47
C ASP A 549 -20.90 -14.83 -1.61
N ASP A 550 -19.77 -15.39 -1.19
CA ASP A 550 -18.75 -14.71 -0.36
C ASP A 550 -17.34 -14.95 -0.93
N ALA A 551 -16.54 -13.88 -0.95
CA ALA A 551 -15.15 -13.89 -1.34
C ALA A 551 -14.25 -14.67 -0.36
N THR A 552 -14.61 -14.76 0.93
CA THR A 552 -13.80 -15.54 1.90
C THR A 552 -13.75 -17.03 1.55
N ARG A 553 -14.83 -17.53 0.93
CA ARG A 553 -15.03 -18.95 0.59
C ARG A 553 -14.48 -19.35 -0.78
N ILE A 554 -13.77 -18.46 -1.48
CA ILE A 554 -13.28 -18.73 -2.85
C ILE A 554 -12.37 -19.96 -2.95
N SER A 555 -11.59 -20.25 -1.88
CA SER A 555 -10.76 -21.45 -1.79
C SER A 555 -11.60 -22.72 -1.90
N GLU A 556 -12.74 -22.79 -1.19
CA GLU A 556 -13.65 -23.96 -1.22
C GLU A 556 -14.11 -24.27 -2.66
N LEU A 557 -14.45 -23.23 -3.44
CA LEU A 557 -14.84 -23.39 -4.83
C LEU A 557 -13.66 -23.84 -5.71
N ALA A 558 -12.48 -23.27 -5.53
CA ALA A 558 -11.27 -23.66 -6.25
C ALA A 558 -10.74 -25.06 -5.85
N GLU A 559 -11.12 -25.56 -4.67
CA GLU A 559 -10.82 -26.91 -4.13
C GLU A 559 -11.82 -27.98 -4.59
N THR A 560 -12.97 -27.61 -5.18
CA THR A 560 -13.86 -28.59 -5.84
C THR A 560 -13.23 -29.29 -7.05
N VAL A 561 -12.06 -28.82 -7.50
CA VAL A 561 -11.31 -29.32 -8.66
C VAL A 561 -9.82 -29.47 -8.31
N PRO A 562 -9.11 -30.45 -8.90
CA PRO A 562 -7.70 -30.72 -8.58
C PRO A 562 -6.73 -29.69 -9.18
N ASP A 563 -7.10 -29.05 -10.28
CA ASP A 563 -6.30 -28.07 -11.02
C ASP A 563 -7.18 -27.05 -11.76
N ASN A 564 -6.62 -26.27 -12.68
CA ASN A 564 -7.33 -25.25 -13.46
C ASN A 564 -8.12 -25.81 -14.66
N GLY A 565 -8.10 -27.12 -14.93
CA GLY A 565 -8.81 -27.74 -16.06
C GLY A 565 -8.33 -27.29 -17.44
N GLY A 566 -7.10 -26.75 -17.53
CA GLY A 566 -6.55 -26.10 -18.73
C GLY A 566 -6.97 -24.63 -18.90
N VAL A 567 -7.76 -24.08 -17.98
CA VAL A 567 -8.26 -22.69 -18.01
C VAL A 567 -7.19 -21.72 -17.56
N VAL A 568 -7.04 -20.60 -18.26
CA VAL A 568 -6.17 -19.48 -17.86
C VAL A 568 -6.97 -18.18 -17.93
N PHE A 569 -6.96 -17.40 -16.85
CA PHE A 569 -7.68 -16.13 -16.77
C PHE A 569 -6.70 -14.96 -16.68
N VAL A 570 -6.44 -14.28 -17.80
CA VAL A 570 -5.67 -13.03 -17.79
C VAL A 570 -6.56 -11.94 -17.23
N THR A 571 -6.34 -11.53 -15.97
CA THR A 571 -7.23 -10.64 -15.20
C THR A 571 -7.07 -9.14 -15.55
N ALA A 572 -6.74 -8.82 -16.81
CA ALA A 572 -6.39 -7.49 -17.30
C ALA A 572 -7.58 -6.49 -17.42
N PHE A 573 -8.45 -6.38 -16.42
CA PHE A 573 -9.66 -5.55 -16.49
C PHE A 573 -9.35 -4.07 -16.83
N SER A 574 -8.25 -3.56 -16.27
CA SER A 574 -7.68 -2.22 -16.50
C SER A 574 -6.31 -2.29 -17.17
N GLY A 575 -6.09 -3.27 -18.07
CA GLY A 575 -4.77 -3.60 -18.60
C GLY A 575 -3.91 -4.38 -17.59
N LEU A 576 -2.62 -4.50 -17.88
CA LEU A 576 -1.59 -5.11 -17.02
C LEU A 576 -0.45 -4.10 -16.77
N PHE A 577 0.00 -4.01 -15.52
CA PHE A 577 1.14 -3.19 -15.13
C PHE A 577 2.45 -3.99 -15.23
N ALA A 578 3.45 -3.70 -14.39
CA ALA A 578 4.76 -4.33 -14.41
C ALA A 578 4.68 -5.88 -14.31
N PRO A 579 5.58 -6.63 -14.98
CA PRO A 579 6.57 -6.14 -15.96
C PRO A 579 5.97 -5.89 -17.36
N TYR A 580 4.69 -6.21 -17.57
CA TYR A 580 4.07 -6.30 -18.91
C TYR A 580 3.76 -4.96 -19.57
N TRP A 581 3.18 -4.01 -18.81
CA TRP A 581 2.74 -2.69 -19.28
C TRP A 581 1.89 -2.73 -20.57
N ILE A 582 0.80 -3.51 -20.52
CA ILE A 582 -0.15 -3.69 -21.62
C ILE A 582 -1.44 -2.95 -21.26
N ASP A 583 -1.66 -1.77 -21.84
CA ASP A 583 -2.85 -0.94 -21.65
C ASP A 583 -4.01 -1.32 -22.59
N ASP A 584 -3.71 -1.94 -23.74
CA ASP A 584 -4.68 -2.38 -24.76
C ASP A 584 -5.42 -3.71 -24.46
N ALA A 585 -5.10 -4.38 -23.36
CA ALA A 585 -5.69 -5.66 -22.97
C ALA A 585 -6.99 -5.52 -22.16
N LYS A 586 -7.80 -6.60 -22.17
CA LYS A 586 -8.97 -6.77 -21.30
C LYS A 586 -8.98 -8.16 -20.65
N GLY A 587 -9.81 -8.30 -19.61
CA GLY A 587 -9.97 -9.56 -18.87
C GLY A 587 -10.40 -10.71 -19.76
N THR A 588 -9.51 -11.68 -20.00
CA THR A 588 -9.70 -12.71 -21.03
C THR A 588 -9.50 -14.11 -20.46
N LEU A 589 -10.46 -15.00 -20.72
CA LEU A 589 -10.55 -16.34 -20.15
C LEU A 589 -10.37 -17.40 -21.26
N PHE A 590 -9.22 -18.07 -21.26
CA PHE A 590 -8.83 -19.07 -22.26
C PHE A 590 -9.01 -20.50 -21.73
N GLY A 591 -8.97 -21.50 -22.62
CA GLY A 591 -8.91 -22.92 -22.26
C GLY A 591 -10.24 -23.57 -21.88
N ILE A 592 -11.36 -22.87 -22.08
CA ILE A 592 -12.70 -23.39 -21.78
C ILE A 592 -13.03 -24.60 -22.67
N THR A 593 -13.50 -25.69 -22.07
CA THR A 593 -14.05 -26.88 -22.76
C THR A 593 -15.39 -27.28 -22.15
N ALA A 594 -16.06 -28.29 -22.71
CA ALA A 594 -17.27 -28.87 -22.14
C ALA A 594 -17.08 -29.48 -20.72
N HIS A 595 -15.83 -29.69 -20.27
CA HIS A 595 -15.50 -30.17 -18.92
C HIS A 595 -15.24 -29.04 -17.91
N THR A 596 -15.17 -27.79 -18.36
CA THR A 596 -14.88 -26.64 -17.50
C THR A 596 -16.02 -26.38 -16.51
N GLN A 597 -15.68 -25.96 -15.28
CA GLN A 597 -16.61 -25.77 -14.17
C GLN A 597 -16.28 -24.48 -13.42
N LYS A 598 -17.19 -24.00 -12.56
CA LYS A 598 -16.95 -22.82 -11.71
C LYS A 598 -15.65 -22.94 -10.89
N GLY A 599 -15.34 -24.14 -10.37
CA GLY A 599 -14.09 -24.40 -9.63
C GLY A 599 -12.82 -24.19 -10.46
N HIS A 600 -12.79 -24.66 -11.71
CA HIS A 600 -11.66 -24.48 -12.62
C HIS A 600 -11.36 -22.98 -12.88
N ILE A 601 -12.40 -22.15 -12.97
CA ILE A 601 -12.27 -20.69 -13.17
C ILE A 601 -11.88 -19.98 -11.87
N ALA A 602 -12.40 -20.41 -10.72
CA ALA A 602 -11.96 -19.93 -9.40
C ALA A 602 -10.47 -20.21 -9.18
N ARG A 603 -10.02 -21.43 -9.49
CA ARG A 603 -8.61 -21.83 -9.49
C ARG A 603 -7.77 -20.94 -10.41
N ALA A 604 -8.16 -20.79 -11.67
CA ALA A 604 -7.46 -19.94 -12.63
C ALA A 604 -7.37 -18.46 -12.19
N THR A 605 -8.34 -17.96 -11.41
CA THR A 605 -8.33 -16.58 -10.86
C THR A 605 -7.31 -16.42 -9.74
N LEU A 606 -7.14 -17.43 -8.88
CA LEU A 606 -6.09 -17.44 -7.85
C LEU A 606 -4.71 -17.58 -8.50
N GLU A 607 -4.55 -18.56 -9.41
CA GLU A 607 -3.30 -18.77 -10.14
C GLU A 607 -2.88 -17.53 -10.95
N ALA A 608 -3.80 -16.79 -11.57
CA ALA A 608 -3.51 -15.54 -12.26
C ALA A 608 -2.81 -14.49 -11.37
N THR A 609 -3.16 -14.44 -10.08
CA THR A 609 -2.47 -13.58 -9.10
C THR A 609 -1.05 -14.10 -8.85
N CYS A 610 -0.89 -15.43 -8.76
CA CYS A 610 0.41 -16.07 -8.53
C CYS A 610 1.37 -15.94 -9.71
N TYR A 611 0.89 -16.04 -10.95
CA TYR A 611 1.68 -15.85 -12.16
C TYR A 611 2.12 -14.39 -12.32
N GLN A 612 1.25 -13.41 -12.07
CA GLN A 612 1.62 -11.98 -12.09
C GLN A 612 2.64 -11.66 -10.99
N THR A 613 2.48 -12.22 -9.79
CA THR A 613 3.45 -12.09 -8.69
C THR A 613 4.80 -12.69 -9.10
N LYS A 614 4.83 -13.86 -9.74
CA LYS A 614 6.07 -14.43 -10.29
C LYS A 614 6.72 -13.53 -11.33
N ALA A 615 5.97 -13.00 -12.29
CA ALA A 615 6.53 -12.16 -13.35
C ALA A 615 7.22 -10.90 -12.79
N ILE A 616 6.65 -10.29 -11.75
CA ILE A 616 7.26 -9.16 -11.04
C ILE A 616 8.50 -9.61 -10.26
N LEU A 617 8.45 -10.75 -9.56
CA LEU A 617 9.57 -11.31 -8.82
C LEU A 617 10.77 -11.68 -9.72
N ASP A 618 10.52 -12.30 -10.88
CA ASP A 618 11.55 -12.62 -11.86
C ASP A 618 12.20 -11.34 -12.41
N ALA A 619 11.41 -10.27 -12.62
CA ALA A 619 11.92 -8.96 -12.99
C ALA A 619 12.74 -8.29 -11.86
N MET A 620 12.34 -8.45 -10.60
CA MET A 620 13.07 -7.92 -9.43
C MET A 620 14.44 -8.59 -9.27
N ALA A 621 14.50 -9.92 -9.42
CA ALA A 621 15.76 -10.67 -9.40
C ALA A 621 16.69 -10.26 -10.55
N LYS A 622 16.14 -10.13 -11.77
CA LYS A 622 16.87 -9.70 -12.97
C LYS A 622 17.45 -8.29 -12.83
N ASP A 623 16.68 -7.33 -12.34
CA ASP A 623 17.11 -5.92 -12.27
C ASP A 623 18.04 -5.66 -11.08
N SER A 624 17.84 -6.34 -9.94
CA SER A 624 18.71 -6.22 -8.75
C SER A 624 19.98 -7.07 -8.82
N GLY A 625 20.04 -8.08 -9.70
CA GLY A 625 21.12 -9.07 -9.76
C GLY A 625 21.15 -10.06 -8.58
N HIS A 626 20.17 -10.00 -7.67
CA HIS A 626 20.10 -10.85 -6.48
C HIS A 626 19.08 -11.98 -6.66
N ALA A 627 19.36 -13.16 -6.09
CA ALA A 627 18.40 -14.25 -6.05
C ALA A 627 17.26 -13.93 -5.06
N LEU A 628 16.08 -14.51 -5.31
CA LEU A 628 14.96 -14.44 -4.37
C LEU A 628 15.13 -15.54 -3.31
N GLU A 629 15.13 -15.18 -2.03
CA GLU A 629 15.23 -16.16 -0.93
C GLU A 629 13.84 -16.58 -0.42
N SER A 630 12.98 -15.60 -0.12
CA SER A 630 11.66 -15.80 0.46
C SER A 630 10.68 -14.70 0.05
N LEU A 631 9.39 -15.00 0.15
CA LEU A 631 8.32 -14.02 -0.02
C LEU A 631 7.48 -13.95 1.26
N ALA A 632 7.62 -12.87 2.02
CA ALA A 632 6.70 -12.54 3.09
C ALA A 632 5.35 -12.10 2.52
N VAL A 633 4.22 -12.50 3.13
CA VAL A 633 2.88 -12.23 2.57
C VAL A 633 1.88 -11.76 3.61
N ASP A 634 1.02 -10.82 3.22
CA ASP A 634 -0.05 -10.27 4.06
C ASP A 634 -1.26 -9.81 3.22
N GLY A 635 -2.24 -9.16 3.84
CA GLY A 635 -3.48 -8.75 3.19
C GLY A 635 -4.52 -9.88 3.01
N GLY A 636 -5.69 -9.51 2.48
CA GLY A 636 -6.91 -10.31 2.47
C GLY A 636 -6.84 -11.63 1.69
N LEU A 637 -6.20 -11.67 0.51
CA LEU A 637 -6.14 -12.92 -0.27
C LEU A 637 -5.09 -13.90 0.28
N SER A 638 -4.11 -13.41 1.06
CA SER A 638 -3.10 -14.29 1.69
C SER A 638 -3.72 -15.30 2.67
N ASN A 639 -4.95 -15.08 3.12
CA ASN A 639 -5.75 -16.01 3.92
C ASN A 639 -6.07 -17.33 3.18
N SER A 640 -6.07 -17.35 1.84
CA SER A 640 -6.26 -18.57 1.07
C SER A 640 -4.98 -19.41 1.09
N ASP A 641 -4.97 -20.47 1.90
CA ASP A 641 -3.88 -21.46 1.95
C ASP A 641 -3.61 -22.05 0.56
N LEU A 642 -4.67 -22.26 -0.24
CA LEU A 642 -4.58 -22.69 -1.63
C LEU A 642 -3.79 -21.71 -2.51
N CYS A 643 -4.06 -20.41 -2.37
CA CYS A 643 -3.37 -19.34 -3.10
C CYS A 643 -1.90 -19.24 -2.65
N MET A 644 -1.61 -19.38 -1.35
CA MET A 644 -0.23 -19.29 -0.84
C MET A 644 0.61 -20.52 -1.17
N GLN A 645 0.02 -21.71 -1.19
CA GLN A 645 0.69 -22.91 -1.71
C GLN A 645 0.94 -22.79 -3.22
N SER A 646 -0.09 -22.40 -3.99
CA SER A 646 0.05 -22.16 -5.44
C SER A 646 1.11 -21.09 -5.72
N GLN A 647 1.23 -20.07 -4.86
CA GLN A 647 2.25 -19.04 -4.97
C GLN A 647 3.65 -19.61 -4.80
N ALA A 648 3.88 -20.41 -3.74
CA ALA A 648 5.17 -21.05 -3.48
C ALA A 648 5.56 -22.04 -4.59
N ASP A 649 4.61 -22.85 -5.05
CA ASP A 649 4.79 -23.77 -6.18
C ASP A 649 5.20 -23.01 -7.46
N ILE A 650 4.45 -21.97 -7.82
CA ILE A 650 4.67 -21.21 -9.05
C ILE A 650 5.98 -20.41 -9.00
N SER A 651 6.29 -19.73 -7.88
CA SER A 651 7.51 -18.93 -7.74
C SER A 651 8.78 -19.77 -7.56
N GLY A 652 8.65 -20.97 -6.98
CA GLY A 652 9.79 -21.82 -6.63
C GLY A 652 10.53 -21.41 -5.35
N ILE A 653 9.97 -20.49 -4.55
CA ILE A 653 10.54 -20.03 -3.27
C ILE A 653 9.55 -20.21 -2.13
N ARG A 654 10.06 -20.18 -0.88
CA ARG A 654 9.22 -20.22 0.33
C ARG A 654 8.32 -18.99 0.44
N VAL A 655 7.09 -19.20 0.89
CA VAL A 655 6.11 -18.15 1.17
C VAL A 655 5.80 -18.14 2.67
N ASP A 656 6.02 -17.00 3.31
CA ASP A 656 5.97 -16.83 4.77
C ASP A 656 4.80 -15.93 5.19
N ARG A 657 3.75 -16.53 5.76
CA ARG A 657 2.56 -15.79 6.23
C ARG A 657 2.55 -15.66 7.76
N PRO A 658 2.66 -14.45 8.35
CA PRO A 658 2.55 -14.25 9.79
C PRO A 658 1.12 -14.49 10.31
N ALA A 659 1.01 -14.76 11.62
CA ALA A 659 -0.28 -14.85 12.29
C ALA A 659 -0.91 -13.46 12.49
N MET A 660 -0.08 -12.48 12.86
CA MET A 660 -0.46 -11.06 12.94
C MET A 660 -0.32 -10.43 11.55
N ARG A 661 -1.45 -9.96 11.00
CA ARG A 661 -1.60 -9.58 9.57
C ARG A 661 -1.55 -8.07 9.30
N GLU A 662 -1.53 -7.26 10.35
CA GLU A 662 -1.54 -5.79 10.30
C GLU A 662 -0.09 -5.25 10.14
N THR A 663 0.67 -5.86 9.23
CA THR A 663 2.11 -5.61 9.00
C THR A 663 2.38 -4.15 8.58
N THR A 664 1.48 -3.56 7.79
CA THR A 664 1.48 -2.12 7.48
C THR A 664 1.53 -1.27 8.74
N ALA A 665 0.65 -1.51 9.71
CA ALA A 665 0.61 -0.76 10.96
C ALA A 665 1.81 -1.07 11.87
N LEU A 666 2.25 -2.33 11.92
CA LEU A 666 3.43 -2.73 12.68
C LEU A 666 4.70 -2.00 12.18
N GLY A 667 4.85 -1.78 10.87
CA GLY A 667 6.01 -1.07 10.31
C GLY A 667 6.19 0.36 10.85
N ALA A 668 5.09 1.12 10.97
CA ALA A 668 5.12 2.46 11.52
C ALA A 668 5.28 2.45 13.06
N ALA A 669 4.75 1.44 13.75
CA ALA A 669 5.06 1.22 15.16
C ALA A 669 6.56 0.94 15.36
N ILE A 670 7.17 0.11 14.52
CA ILE A 670 8.61 -0.16 14.50
C ILE A 670 9.40 1.14 14.27
N ALA A 671 9.04 1.95 13.28
CA ALA A 671 9.72 3.23 13.02
C ALA A 671 9.66 4.18 14.23
N ALA A 672 8.48 4.38 14.82
CA ALA A 672 8.32 5.21 16.02
C ALA A 672 9.04 4.62 17.25
N GLY A 673 9.05 3.29 17.39
CA GLY A 673 9.75 2.59 18.47
C GLY A 673 11.27 2.66 18.34
N LEU A 674 11.82 2.56 17.13
CA LEU A 674 13.25 2.76 16.84
C LEU A 674 13.67 4.19 17.12
N ALA A 675 12.86 5.20 16.77
CA ALA A 675 13.12 6.59 17.11
C ALA A 675 13.22 6.79 18.62
N LEU A 676 12.25 6.25 19.38
CA LEU A 676 12.05 6.47 20.82
C LEU A 676 12.78 5.47 21.75
N GLY A 677 13.54 4.51 21.23
CA GLY A 677 14.27 3.54 22.05
C GLY A 677 13.37 2.48 22.73
N VAL A 678 12.27 2.11 22.08
CA VAL A 678 11.49 0.90 22.40
C VAL A 678 12.21 -0.34 21.86
N TRP A 679 12.80 -0.19 20.68
CA TRP A 679 13.84 -1.07 20.13
C TRP A 679 15.07 -0.18 19.84
N ASN A 680 16.27 -0.70 20.06
CA ASN A 680 17.52 0.05 19.88
C ASN A 680 18.07 -0.17 18.47
N GLU A 681 18.08 -1.43 18.05
CA GLU A 681 18.67 -1.91 16.80
C GLU A 681 17.69 -2.78 15.98
N LEU A 682 17.97 -2.96 14.69
CA LEU A 682 17.16 -3.85 13.84
C LEU A 682 17.28 -5.32 14.28
N GLU A 683 18.39 -5.66 14.94
CA GLU A 683 18.61 -6.92 15.65
C GLU A 683 17.53 -7.24 16.69
N ASP A 684 17.03 -6.25 17.43
CA ASP A 684 15.98 -6.44 18.43
C ASP A 684 14.65 -6.89 17.78
N LEU A 685 14.42 -6.47 16.54
CA LEU A 685 13.21 -6.76 15.77
C LEU A 685 13.17 -8.18 15.19
N LYS A 686 14.28 -8.94 15.23
CA LYS A 686 14.35 -10.27 14.59
C LYS A 686 13.30 -11.24 15.11
N HIS A 687 12.87 -11.09 16.37
CA HIS A 687 11.85 -11.92 17.01
C HIS A 687 10.42 -11.35 16.95
N VAL A 688 10.26 -10.11 16.50
CA VAL A 688 8.95 -9.46 16.34
C VAL A 688 8.13 -10.18 15.27
N ASN A 689 6.84 -10.40 15.54
CA ASN A 689 5.90 -11.07 14.62
C ASN A 689 6.42 -12.43 14.08
N GLN A 690 7.13 -13.23 14.89
CA GLN A 690 7.50 -14.61 14.55
C GLN A 690 6.41 -15.64 14.90
N THR A 691 5.63 -15.38 15.97
CA THR A 691 4.66 -16.32 16.53
C THR A 691 3.60 -16.75 15.51
N GLY A 692 3.36 -18.06 15.41
CA GLY A 692 2.29 -18.62 14.58
C GLY A 692 2.45 -18.48 13.06
N ARG A 693 3.64 -18.08 12.57
CA ARG A 693 3.93 -18.05 11.12
C ARG A 693 3.63 -19.39 10.45
N LYS A 694 2.88 -19.35 9.35
CA LYS A 694 2.70 -20.51 8.44
C LYS A 694 3.61 -20.34 7.24
N ILE A 695 4.50 -21.32 7.05
CA ILE A 695 5.41 -21.41 5.91
C ILE A 695 4.79 -22.35 4.88
N PHE A 696 4.76 -21.91 3.62
CA PHE A 696 4.42 -22.73 2.46
C PHE A 696 5.70 -22.95 1.64
N THR A 697 6.02 -24.21 1.36
CA THR A 697 7.21 -24.60 0.58
C THR A 697 6.80 -25.12 -0.79
N PRO A 698 7.59 -24.90 -1.85
CA PRO A 698 7.30 -25.47 -3.16
C PRO A 698 7.13 -26.99 -3.09
N SER A 699 6.04 -27.49 -3.67
CA SER A 699 5.61 -28.89 -3.64
C SER A 699 5.47 -29.52 -5.04
N LEU A 700 5.45 -28.69 -6.08
CA LEU A 700 5.39 -29.12 -7.48
C LEU A 700 6.76 -29.13 -8.14
N GLU A 701 6.99 -30.14 -8.98
CA GLU A 701 8.18 -30.25 -9.84
C GLU A 701 8.36 -29.02 -10.74
N LYS A 702 9.59 -28.51 -10.83
CA LYS A 702 9.91 -27.29 -11.60
C LYS A 702 9.48 -27.38 -13.07
N GLU A 703 9.59 -28.56 -13.68
CA GLU A 703 9.17 -28.74 -15.08
C GLU A 703 7.65 -28.57 -15.27
N LYS A 704 6.83 -28.83 -14.23
CA LYS A 704 5.39 -28.58 -14.24
C LYS A 704 5.10 -27.08 -14.10
N THR A 705 5.77 -26.40 -13.19
CA THR A 705 5.52 -24.97 -12.91
C THR A 705 6.07 -24.07 -14.02
N ASP A 706 7.18 -24.44 -14.65
CA ASP A 706 7.68 -23.83 -15.90
C ASP A 706 6.66 -23.96 -17.05
N LYS A 707 5.97 -25.11 -17.18
CA LYS A 707 4.90 -25.30 -18.20
C LYS A 707 3.66 -24.47 -17.88
N MET A 708 3.27 -24.39 -16.61
CA MET A 708 2.15 -23.56 -16.15
C MET A 708 2.41 -22.07 -16.45
N PHE A 709 3.59 -21.57 -16.10
CA PHE A 709 3.96 -20.17 -16.35
C PHE A 709 4.05 -19.85 -17.86
N LYS A 710 4.67 -20.72 -18.67
CA LYS A 710 4.67 -20.56 -20.14
C LYS A 710 3.26 -20.54 -20.75
N LYS A 711 2.31 -21.26 -20.16
CA LYS A 711 0.91 -21.26 -20.60
C LYS A 711 0.19 -19.96 -20.21
N TRP A 712 0.55 -19.38 -19.06
CA TRP A 712 0.15 -18.03 -18.67
C TRP A 712 0.73 -16.96 -19.61
N GLU A 713 2.03 -16.99 -19.90
CA GLU A 713 2.68 -16.03 -20.81
C GLU A 713 2.06 -16.06 -22.23
N GLN A 714 1.76 -17.26 -22.74
CA GLN A 714 1.00 -17.41 -23.99
C GLN A 714 -0.36 -16.70 -23.93
N ALA A 715 -1.11 -16.85 -22.83
CA ALA A 715 -2.41 -16.23 -22.68
C ALA A 715 -2.31 -14.69 -22.56
N VAL A 716 -1.29 -14.17 -21.89
CA VAL A 716 -1.02 -12.73 -21.79
C VAL A 716 -0.75 -12.13 -23.17
N GLU A 717 0.14 -12.72 -23.96
CA GLU A 717 0.44 -12.23 -25.31
C GLU A 717 -0.80 -12.30 -26.23
N MET A 718 -1.60 -13.37 -26.11
CA MET A 718 -2.89 -13.51 -26.81
C MET A 718 -3.99 -12.53 -26.35
N SER A 719 -3.78 -11.75 -25.28
CA SER A 719 -4.73 -10.76 -24.77
C SER A 719 -4.47 -9.33 -25.26
N ARG A 720 -3.39 -9.11 -26.01
CA ARG A 720 -2.92 -7.81 -26.50
C ARG A 720 -3.64 -7.34 -27.75
N GLY A 721 -3.61 -6.03 -28.02
CA GLY A 721 -4.22 -5.41 -29.20
C GLY A 721 -5.73 -5.62 -29.29
N TRP A 722 -6.39 -5.77 -28.13
CA TRP A 722 -7.83 -5.99 -28.02
C TRP A 722 -8.62 -4.68 -28.10
N VAL A 723 -8.24 -3.69 -27.28
CA VAL A 723 -8.67 -2.30 -27.47
C VAL A 723 -7.88 -1.73 -28.65
N ARG A 724 -8.57 -1.13 -29.62
CA ARG A 724 -7.95 -0.57 -30.84
C ARG A 724 -8.23 0.91 -31.04
N ASP A 725 -9.44 1.31 -30.67
CA ASP A 725 -9.85 2.69 -30.43
C ASP A 725 -10.84 2.70 -29.25
N ALA A 726 -11.08 3.86 -28.67
CA ALA A 726 -12.24 4.04 -27.79
C ALA A 726 -13.51 4.09 -28.68
N LEU A 727 -14.41 3.13 -28.50
CA LEU A 727 -15.78 3.26 -28.99
C LEU A 727 -16.47 4.35 -28.14
N GLU A 728 -16.84 5.46 -28.79
CA GLU A 728 -17.59 6.59 -28.20
C GLU A 728 -19.03 6.21 -27.79
#